data_AF-A0A5E4C1J7-F1
#
_entry.id   AF-A0A5E4C1J7-F1
#
_cell.length_a   1.000
_cell.length_b   1.000
_cell.length_c   1.000
_cell.angle_alpha   90.00
_cell.angle_beta   90.00
_cell.angle_gamma   90.00
#
_symmetry.space_group_name_H-M   'P 1'
#
loop_
_entity.id
_entity.type
_entity.pdbx_description
1 polymer ?
#
loop_
_entity_poly.entity_id
_entity_poly.type
_entity_poly.pdbx_seq_one_letter_code
_entity_poly.pdbx_strand_id
1 'polypeptide(L)'
;MQEEPSECWSRIDEETIGRPQNGSQILATPASQHPCPQGQMHFASKGPRLTWLSEVALDTPELKDWGECQAKVPISHGMDQDPQVVSSLSPPGKGPSMALSDESDLDFDPNTILQTQDHLNQDYESLRALAELRRARLEEAVALFGFYHSCGELQSWLEEQTVLFQMLQLQANDLEIMQSKYKNFLFALAVRKGHWAEINSSAEQLKQRCPGDSTKIQRQQEDLHQRWGQLEALKKEKGLQLAHSMEVRSFLQEYGHTQAQLQDVLLQLEALELESSEASHCALQLSQQKVLVLEKRIHYLQRVAVKVEELGPAESQGLQEQMGMLQGLLKKAQGQVTQQNRVRAEARAWQSFLKESQQLLLWAEGIQARLCHEEELVDTASGQRLLKKHGELQEEIHLQQERLQQLEAQGMTMAALDSPHSQEVASALRLLGHCGQELKAAWEQRQQRLWEGLQLHRFSQEVDGFIATCANHKAFLCLDNLGEDVREAQSLLQQHQAFGWLLGTLHLQAEALQAHGKKLVQNKHPAAPRVREKLQSVQVQWTRVQERSEQRRGQLLASLQLQEWKQDVVELMLWMEEKWSVAAREPSQVPSSILRKLRRHEAVERELIATRGHMEDLQQAGRELLCSIPHAQEDIQSRLQGLGHKWEELNRKMAERGDALQQARQQEQLLGLLQQIEHGFTHQKARVALLFPCVVNNLSPPERKKHEGPGNSVWALQVGDDSDRSLDAKEKMEQLEGVLKSAEMGSNLCSIRRLQKQHCQLENERQALGSKMATLISQAHSVVTSQTILEEIQKYQQRFKSLQSHLATQCLQLQASVELYAFDHLSNLELTWVAEHMPRTSPTSYTQCWDSAQSLQHKHKELQAELRAHQGQVQRVLCSGQNLAASGHPHAQRIREQCKELEGCWAELEQACEVQSHCLQQAIAFQQYFLHASELEGWVEEKRPLASSQDYGRDEAATLELIRKHQVLQEELALHLSSMEKLDQKAQTLSGPEAPEQLGVMQERLRKQLWVLQELVVSRGRELEWTLKLHEFMREAEDLKSWLASQKQVARREESLGENYEHVLHLCTKFAKFQHQMEMGGQRVAACQQLAKSLLEHGHNTAHKVHRKQQELQ
;
A
#
# COMPACT_ATOMS: atom_id res chain seq x y z
N MET A 1 53.65 -8.43 -24.34
CA MET A 1 54.45 -7.40 -25.03
C MET A 1 54.61 -6.23 -24.08
N GLN A 2 55.79 -5.60 -24.06
CA GLN A 2 56.12 -4.18 -23.78
C GLN A 2 55.32 -3.42 -22.68
N GLU A 3 55.94 -2.69 -21.74
CA GLU A 3 57.37 -2.37 -21.57
C GLU A 3 57.72 -1.96 -20.11
N GLU A 4 58.94 -1.48 -19.86
CA GLU A 4 59.60 -1.36 -18.55
C GLU A 4 59.45 0.03 -17.81
N PRO A 5 59.87 0.15 -16.53
CA PRO A 5 59.57 1.29 -15.64
C PRO A 5 60.74 2.27 -15.41
N SER A 6 60.55 3.32 -14.59
CA SER A 6 61.65 4.15 -14.05
C SER A 6 61.43 4.77 -12.64
N GLU A 7 62.42 4.50 -11.78
CA GLU A 7 63.19 5.41 -10.90
C GLU A 7 62.53 6.52 -10.01
N CYS A 8 62.56 6.27 -8.69
CA CYS A 8 63.43 6.95 -7.69
C CYS A 8 63.64 8.48 -7.75
N TRP A 9 63.38 9.19 -6.62
CA TRP A 9 64.13 10.39 -6.19
C TRP A 9 64.13 10.56 -4.65
N SER A 10 64.98 11.44 -4.14
CA SER A 10 65.46 11.46 -2.75
C SER A 10 65.18 12.75 -1.96
N ARG A 11 64.88 12.59 -0.67
CA ARG A 11 65.40 13.36 0.50
C ARG A 11 65.70 14.87 0.34
N ILE A 12 64.99 15.69 1.13
CA ILE A 12 65.45 16.99 1.65
C ILE A 12 65.11 17.05 3.15
N ASP A 13 65.99 17.66 3.95
CA ASP A 13 65.89 17.87 5.41
C ASP A 13 65.83 19.40 5.74
N GLU A 14 65.53 19.75 7.00
CA GLU A 14 65.72 21.09 7.64
C GLU A 14 64.76 22.26 7.23
N GLU A 15 64.48 23.30 8.05
CA GLU A 15 65.13 23.78 9.29
C GLU A 15 64.20 24.58 10.29
N THR A 16 64.76 24.91 11.47
CA THR A 16 64.55 26.05 12.41
C THR A 16 63.24 26.34 13.24
N ILE A 17 63.37 26.08 14.56
CA ILE A 17 63.12 26.96 15.74
C ILE A 17 61.68 27.44 16.13
N GLY A 18 61.30 27.18 17.39
CA GLY A 18 60.26 27.93 18.12
C GLY A 18 59.98 27.47 19.57
N ARG A 19 60.23 28.34 20.57
CA ARG A 19 59.80 28.22 21.99
C ARG A 19 59.02 29.50 22.37
N PRO A 20 58.05 29.48 23.30
CA PRO A 20 58.36 29.85 24.69
C PRO A 20 57.47 29.12 25.76
N GLN A 21 56.93 29.85 26.75
CA GLN A 21 56.54 29.36 28.10
C GLN A 21 55.19 29.94 28.59
N ASN A 22 54.64 29.34 29.66
CA ASN A 22 53.83 29.92 30.77
C ASN A 22 52.69 30.95 30.51
N GLY A 23 51.57 30.84 31.24
CA GLY A 23 50.67 32.01 31.45
C GLY A 23 49.23 31.73 31.91
N SER A 24 49.03 31.60 33.22
CA SER A 24 47.73 31.37 33.90
C SER A 24 46.70 32.52 33.79
N GLN A 25 45.42 32.20 34.06
CA GLN A 25 44.36 33.09 34.65
C GLN A 25 43.72 34.16 33.71
N ILE A 26 42.50 34.72 33.93
CA ILE A 26 41.56 34.69 35.08
C ILE A 26 40.07 34.99 34.67
N LEU A 27 39.08 34.41 35.39
CA LEU A 27 37.65 34.81 35.64
C LEU A 27 36.71 35.27 34.46
N ALA A 28 35.37 35.26 34.54
CA ALA A 28 34.45 35.31 35.69
C ALA A 28 33.07 34.62 35.48
N THR A 29 32.31 34.45 36.57
CA THR A 29 30.89 34.01 36.61
C THR A 29 30.01 35.06 37.29
N PRO A 30 28.67 34.96 37.14
CA PRO A 30 27.79 34.82 38.32
C PRO A 30 26.57 33.90 38.06
N ALA A 31 25.83 33.31 39.02
CA ALA A 31 25.96 33.04 40.46
C ALA A 31 25.06 31.79 40.74
N SER A 32 24.24 31.50 41.77
CA SER A 32 23.80 32.05 43.08
C SER A 32 22.97 30.92 43.76
N GLN A 33 22.92 30.61 45.06
CA GLN A 33 23.67 31.06 46.25
C GLN A 33 23.89 29.87 47.24
N HIS A 34 23.33 29.88 48.47
CA HIS A 34 23.59 28.98 49.61
C HIS A 34 22.48 29.17 50.70
N PRO A 35 22.42 28.48 51.88
CA PRO A 35 23.50 27.78 52.63
C PRO A 35 23.18 26.39 53.22
N CYS A 36 24.14 25.86 53.99
CA CYS A 36 24.19 24.54 54.66
C CYS A 36 23.95 24.67 56.19
N PRO A 37 23.94 23.59 57.00
CA PRO A 37 25.21 23.17 57.63
C PRO A 37 25.44 21.65 57.90
N GLN A 38 26.72 21.23 57.82
CA GLN A 38 27.42 20.15 58.57
C GLN A 38 26.95 18.68 58.49
N GLY A 39 27.89 17.70 58.45
CA GLY A 39 27.50 16.28 58.55
C GLY A 39 28.50 15.09 58.44
N GLN A 40 29.83 15.25 58.37
CA GLN A 40 30.83 14.14 58.46
C GLN A 40 30.86 13.04 57.35
N MET A 41 31.75 12.05 57.51
CA MET A 41 32.27 11.09 56.51
C MET A 41 31.80 9.63 56.74
N HIS A 42 32.25 8.74 55.83
CA HIS A 42 32.41 7.26 55.87
C HIS A 42 31.52 6.51 54.85
N PHE A 43 31.90 5.37 54.23
CA PHE A 43 33.19 4.72 53.90
C PHE A 43 32.89 3.50 52.96
N ALA A 44 33.86 2.63 52.70
CA ALA A 44 33.69 1.20 52.36
C ALA A 44 32.98 0.74 51.04
N SER A 45 33.82 0.50 50.03
CA SER A 45 34.04 -0.79 49.34
C SER A 45 33.09 -2.00 49.49
N LYS A 46 33.10 -2.86 48.44
CA LYS A 46 33.10 -4.34 48.46
C LYS A 46 33.54 -4.89 47.09
N GLY A 47 34.28 -5.98 46.95
CA GLY A 47 34.96 -6.82 47.95
C GLY A 47 35.74 -7.99 47.30
N PRO A 48 36.67 -8.65 48.01
CA PRO A 48 37.40 -9.83 47.53
C PRO A 48 36.68 -11.16 47.84
N ARG A 49 37.20 -12.30 47.37
CA ARG A 49 36.80 -13.65 47.80
C ARG A 49 37.97 -14.50 48.30
N LEU A 50 37.81 -14.98 49.53
CA LEU A 50 38.13 -16.34 50.04
C LEU A 50 39.54 -16.94 49.83
N THR A 51 40.23 -17.13 50.96
CA THR A 51 40.99 -18.36 51.27
C THR A 51 40.58 -18.87 52.67
N TRP A 52 40.84 -20.13 52.99
CA TRP A 52 40.28 -20.84 54.15
C TRP A 52 41.23 -20.94 55.36
N LEU A 53 40.62 -21.08 56.55
CA LEU A 53 41.14 -21.65 57.81
C LEU A 53 42.38 -20.98 58.47
N SER A 54 42.11 -20.18 59.50
CA SER A 54 42.68 -20.42 60.84
C SER A 54 41.82 -19.75 61.93
N GLU A 55 42.08 -20.13 63.19
CA GLU A 55 41.59 -19.61 64.49
C GLU A 55 40.24 -18.85 64.59
N VAL A 56 39.31 -19.43 65.37
CA VAL A 56 38.29 -18.65 66.09
C VAL A 56 38.93 -18.04 67.33
N ALA A 57 39.08 -16.71 67.35
CA ALA A 57 39.36 -15.94 68.55
C ALA A 57 38.22 -14.95 68.82
N LEU A 58 37.79 -14.86 70.08
CA LEU A 58 36.76 -13.92 70.52
C LEU A 58 37.38 -12.55 70.80
N ASP A 59 36.81 -11.49 70.25
CA ASP A 59 36.95 -10.14 70.80
C ASP A 59 35.58 -9.44 70.78
N THR A 60 35.13 -9.01 71.96
CA THR A 60 33.86 -8.31 72.17
C THR A 60 34.07 -6.80 72.26
N PRO A 61 33.42 -5.98 71.42
CA PRO A 61 33.31 -4.54 71.69
C PRO A 61 32.23 -4.28 72.76
N GLU A 62 32.51 -3.34 73.66
CA GLU A 62 31.61 -2.97 74.75
C GLU A 62 30.35 -2.24 74.23
N LEU A 63 29.18 -2.61 74.76
CA LEU A 63 27.99 -1.76 74.69
C LEU A 63 27.99 -0.84 75.92
N LYS A 64 27.73 0.46 75.74
CA LYS A 64 27.62 1.41 76.86
C LYS A 64 26.35 2.24 76.82
N ASP A 65 25.73 2.30 77.98
CA ASP A 65 24.86 3.35 78.51
C ASP A 65 23.76 3.92 77.59
N TRP A 66 22.54 3.39 77.78
CA TRP A 66 21.39 4.27 78.06
C TRP A 66 20.83 3.91 79.44
N GLY A 67 20.87 4.87 80.36
CA GLY A 67 20.58 4.65 81.77
C GLY A 67 19.15 5.02 82.18
N GLU A 68 18.64 4.24 83.13
CA GLU A 68 17.70 4.60 84.20
C GLU A 68 16.41 5.39 83.89
N CYS A 69 15.27 4.76 84.23
CA CYS A 69 14.35 5.34 85.21
C CYS A 69 13.68 4.21 86.03
N GLN A 70 13.76 4.28 87.37
CA GLN A 70 13.14 3.30 88.27
C GLN A 70 11.81 3.84 88.84
N ALA A 71 10.76 3.01 88.90
CA ALA A 71 9.58 3.29 89.73
C ALA A 71 8.89 2.00 90.24
N LYS A 72 9.14 1.71 91.52
CA LYS A 72 8.54 0.72 92.44
C LYS A 72 7.11 0.22 92.14
N VAL A 73 6.95 -1.10 92.25
CA VAL A 73 5.68 -1.76 92.64
C VAL A 73 5.43 -1.58 94.15
N PRO A 74 4.16 -1.47 94.58
CA PRO A 74 3.74 -2.03 95.87
C PRO A 74 2.55 -3.02 95.72
N ILE A 75 2.50 -4.02 96.59
CA ILE A 75 1.39 -4.99 96.73
C ILE A 75 0.58 -4.63 97.99
N SER A 76 -0.75 -4.66 97.93
CA SER A 76 -1.60 -4.77 99.13
C SER A 76 -2.99 -5.37 98.80
N HIS A 77 -3.66 -5.94 99.81
CA HIS A 77 -4.95 -6.63 99.72
C HIS A 77 -6.16 -5.67 99.77
N GLY A 78 -7.37 -6.16 99.44
CA GLY A 78 -8.60 -5.60 100.04
C GLY A 78 -9.94 -5.86 99.34
N MET A 79 -10.51 -7.06 99.54
CA MET A 79 -11.94 -7.43 99.59
C MET A 79 -13.07 -6.53 99.00
N ASP A 80 -14.01 -7.23 98.35
CA ASP A 80 -15.48 -7.27 98.63
C ASP A 80 -16.53 -6.75 97.62
N GLN A 81 -17.65 -7.52 97.60
CA GLN A 81 -19.04 -7.21 97.22
C GLN A 81 -19.51 -7.21 95.74
N ASP A 82 -20.13 -8.35 95.37
CA ASP A 82 -21.27 -8.49 94.44
C ASP A 82 -22.47 -7.59 94.86
N PRO A 83 -23.41 -7.28 93.94
CA PRO A 83 -24.68 -8.03 93.96
C PRO A 83 -25.27 -8.41 92.58
N GLN A 84 -26.03 -9.52 92.54
CA GLN A 84 -26.79 -10.01 91.38
C GLN A 84 -28.17 -9.33 91.21
N VAL A 85 -28.61 -9.12 89.95
CA VAL A 85 -29.99 -9.28 89.42
C VAL A 85 -29.83 -9.57 87.91
N VAL A 86 -30.10 -10.74 87.30
CA VAL A 86 -31.29 -11.64 87.20
C VAL A 86 -32.26 -11.31 86.04
N SER A 87 -32.53 -12.34 85.22
CA SER A 87 -33.65 -12.55 84.27
C SER A 87 -33.71 -11.88 82.88
N SER A 88 -33.18 -12.60 81.88
CA SER A 88 -33.92 -13.29 80.80
C SER A 88 -35.21 -12.69 80.18
N LEU A 89 -35.26 -12.65 78.84
CA LEU A 89 -36.52 -12.86 78.07
C LEU A 89 -36.27 -13.37 76.63
N SER A 90 -37.14 -14.29 76.19
CA SER A 90 -37.37 -14.85 74.84
C SER A 90 -38.86 -15.29 74.85
N PRO A 91 -39.60 -15.51 73.73
CA PRO A 91 -39.19 -16.15 72.46
C PRO A 91 -39.93 -15.54 71.21
N PRO A 92 -40.55 -16.29 70.27
CA PRO A 92 -39.96 -17.07 69.16
C PRO A 92 -40.43 -16.66 67.74
N GLY A 93 -39.74 -17.17 66.70
CA GLY A 93 -40.30 -17.30 65.35
C GLY A 93 -39.51 -18.31 64.51
N LYS A 94 -40.13 -19.44 64.09
CA LYS A 94 -39.50 -20.49 63.26
C LYS A 94 -40.23 -20.66 61.93
N GLY A 95 -39.48 -20.68 60.83
CA GLY A 95 -39.86 -21.14 59.49
C GLY A 95 -38.61 -21.65 58.75
N PRO A 96 -38.63 -22.75 57.98
CA PRO A 96 -37.40 -23.53 57.76
C PRO A 96 -36.75 -23.41 56.37
N SER A 97 -35.41 -23.39 56.40
CA SER A 97 -34.47 -24.13 55.54
C SER A 97 -34.86 -24.47 54.09
N MET A 98 -34.02 -23.98 53.16
CA MET A 98 -33.37 -24.87 52.19
C MET A 98 -31.90 -24.50 52.10
N ALA A 99 -31.00 -25.49 52.10
CA ALA A 99 -29.56 -25.25 52.21
C ALA A 99 -28.86 -25.24 50.85
N LEU A 100 -28.03 -24.21 50.65
CA LEU A 100 -26.80 -24.29 49.87
C LEU A 100 -25.67 -23.76 50.77
N SER A 101 -24.48 -24.34 50.65
CA SER A 101 -23.35 -23.97 51.51
C SER A 101 -22.64 -22.74 50.96
N ASP A 102 -22.77 -21.61 51.65
CA ASP A 102 -21.83 -20.50 51.52
C ASP A 102 -20.51 -20.89 52.20
N GLU A 103 -19.67 -21.66 51.50
CA GLU A 103 -18.27 -21.84 51.87
C GLU A 103 -17.50 -20.56 51.54
N SER A 104 -17.57 -19.61 52.47
CA SER A 104 -16.65 -18.49 52.69
C SER A 104 -15.96 -17.94 51.43
N ASP A 105 -16.54 -16.89 50.83
CA ASP A 105 -15.75 -15.98 50.01
C ASP A 105 -14.55 -15.47 50.82
N LEU A 106 -13.36 -15.45 50.20
CA LEU A 106 -12.13 -14.93 50.80
C LEU A 106 -12.15 -13.40 50.76
N ASP A 107 -13.00 -12.80 51.60
CA ASP A 107 -13.01 -11.37 51.85
C ASP A 107 -11.60 -10.89 52.23
N PHE A 108 -11.12 -9.85 51.54
CA PHE A 108 -9.80 -9.26 51.78
C PHE A 108 -9.83 -8.50 53.10
N ASP A 109 -9.68 -9.21 54.21
CA ASP A 109 -9.51 -8.64 55.54
C ASP A 109 -8.02 -8.31 55.80
N PRO A 110 -7.63 -7.02 55.91
CA PRO A 110 -6.26 -6.64 56.21
C PRO A 110 -5.78 -7.16 57.58
N ASN A 111 -6.70 -7.41 58.52
CA ASN A 111 -6.36 -7.97 59.82
C ASN A 111 -5.91 -9.42 59.70
N THR A 112 -6.48 -10.21 58.79
CA THR A 112 -6.05 -11.58 58.51
C THR A 112 -4.64 -11.64 57.90
N ILE A 113 -4.28 -10.70 57.01
CA ILE A 113 -2.91 -10.56 56.48
C ILE A 113 -1.93 -10.21 57.61
N LEU A 114 -2.26 -9.20 58.42
CA LEU A 114 -1.44 -8.77 59.57
C LEU A 114 -1.26 -9.87 60.60
N GLN A 115 -2.35 -10.52 61.04
CA GLN A 115 -2.32 -11.62 62.00
C GLN A 115 -1.48 -12.80 61.48
N THR A 116 -1.61 -13.16 60.20
CA THR A 116 -0.79 -14.22 59.60
C THR A 116 0.69 -13.84 59.62
N GLN A 117 1.02 -12.60 59.27
CA GLN A 117 2.39 -12.10 59.28
C GLN A 117 2.99 -12.03 60.70
N ASP A 118 2.21 -11.62 61.70
CA ASP A 118 2.65 -11.54 63.10
C ASP A 118 2.87 -12.93 63.71
N HIS A 119 2.00 -13.92 63.42
CA HIS A 119 2.22 -15.30 63.84
C HIS A 119 3.48 -15.89 63.20
N LEU A 120 3.71 -15.67 61.90
CA LEU A 120 4.92 -16.10 61.20
C LEU A 120 6.19 -15.48 61.80
N ASN A 121 6.15 -14.18 62.11
CA ASN A 121 7.24 -13.46 62.77
C ASN A 121 7.51 -14.04 64.17
N GLN A 122 6.45 -14.26 64.96
CA GLN A 122 6.56 -14.78 66.33
C GLN A 122 7.07 -16.23 66.37
N ASP A 123 6.64 -17.09 65.42
CA ASP A 123 7.14 -18.46 65.32
C ASP A 123 8.61 -18.51 64.86
N TYR A 124 9.02 -17.64 63.92
CA TYR A 124 10.42 -17.54 63.49
C TYR A 124 11.34 -17.01 64.60
N GLU A 125 10.99 -15.92 65.28
CA GLU A 125 11.78 -15.40 66.40
C GLU A 125 11.79 -16.38 67.60
N SER A 126 10.70 -17.12 67.84
CA SER A 126 10.66 -18.21 68.82
C SER A 126 11.60 -19.38 68.44
N LEU A 127 11.71 -19.71 67.15
CA LEU A 127 12.62 -20.74 66.63
C LEU A 127 14.08 -20.27 66.68
N ARG A 128 14.33 -19.00 66.35
CA ARG A 128 15.63 -18.33 66.43
C ARG A 128 16.15 -18.29 67.87
N ALA A 129 15.32 -17.91 68.84
CA ALA A 129 15.71 -17.90 70.26
C ALA A 129 16.09 -19.30 70.77
N LEU A 130 15.41 -20.37 70.29
CA LEU A 130 15.81 -21.76 70.57
C LEU A 130 17.15 -22.11 69.92
N ALA A 131 17.40 -21.64 68.69
CA ALA A 131 18.68 -21.82 68.00
C ALA A 131 19.83 -21.09 68.73
N GLU A 132 19.63 -19.83 69.12
CA GLU A 132 20.63 -19.03 69.85
C GLU A 132 20.93 -19.61 71.25
N LEU A 133 19.91 -20.11 71.97
CA LEU A 133 20.11 -20.85 73.23
C LEU A 133 20.87 -22.17 73.03
N ARG A 134 20.55 -22.95 71.98
CA ARG A 134 21.26 -24.19 71.65
C ARG A 134 22.71 -23.92 71.24
N ARG A 135 22.94 -22.84 70.49
CA ARG A 135 24.25 -22.35 70.09
C ARG A 135 25.11 -22.03 71.31
N ALA A 136 24.62 -21.17 72.21
CA ALA A 136 25.36 -20.77 73.40
C ALA A 136 25.79 -21.97 74.26
N ARG A 137 24.87 -22.92 74.52
CA ARG A 137 25.19 -24.15 75.28
C ARG A 137 26.19 -25.06 74.59
N LEU A 138 26.18 -25.12 73.25
CA LEU A 138 27.18 -25.87 72.48
C LEU A 138 28.54 -25.16 72.50
N GLU A 139 28.58 -23.83 72.38
CA GLU A 139 29.82 -23.03 72.48
C GLU A 139 30.43 -23.13 73.88
N GLU A 140 29.63 -23.13 74.95
CA GLU A 140 30.05 -23.41 76.33
C GLU A 140 30.64 -24.83 76.48
N ALA A 141 29.98 -25.85 75.91
CA ALA A 141 30.46 -27.22 75.94
C ALA A 141 31.78 -27.40 75.15
N VAL A 142 31.89 -26.79 73.97
CA VAL A 142 33.15 -26.78 73.17
C VAL A 142 34.27 -26.13 73.97
N ALA A 143 34.01 -24.97 74.59
CA ALA A 143 35.02 -24.26 75.36
C ALA A 143 35.48 -25.06 76.60
N LEU A 144 34.55 -25.68 77.33
CA LEU A 144 34.87 -26.43 78.55
C LEU A 144 35.59 -27.77 78.26
N PHE A 145 35.09 -28.58 77.32
CA PHE A 145 35.75 -29.84 76.96
C PHE A 145 37.05 -29.60 76.15
N GLY A 146 37.07 -28.57 75.31
CA GLY A 146 38.26 -28.13 74.58
C GLY A 146 39.37 -27.65 75.52
N PHE A 147 39.03 -26.85 76.53
CA PHE A 147 39.99 -26.43 77.56
C PHE A 147 40.69 -27.62 78.24
N TYR A 148 39.93 -28.62 78.70
CA TYR A 148 40.52 -29.80 79.34
C TYR A 148 41.39 -30.64 78.38
N HIS A 149 40.98 -30.75 77.12
CA HIS A 149 41.75 -31.43 76.08
C HIS A 149 43.08 -30.70 75.78
N SER A 150 43.02 -29.38 75.54
CA SER A 150 44.18 -28.51 75.31
C SER A 150 45.14 -28.45 76.51
N CYS A 151 44.64 -28.48 77.75
CA CYS A 151 45.48 -28.61 78.94
C CYS A 151 46.28 -29.91 78.93
N GLY A 152 45.64 -31.03 78.60
CA GLY A 152 46.30 -32.35 78.49
C GLY A 152 47.39 -32.36 77.42
N GLU A 153 47.09 -31.86 76.22
CA GLU A 153 48.09 -31.74 75.14
C GLU A 153 49.29 -30.88 75.56
N LEU A 154 49.04 -29.72 76.17
CA LEU A 154 50.09 -28.79 76.56
C LEU A 154 50.97 -29.39 77.66
N GLN A 155 50.38 -30.15 78.60
CA GLN A 155 51.11 -30.81 79.69
C GLN A 155 52.13 -31.81 79.15
N SER A 156 51.71 -32.73 78.27
CA SER A 156 52.62 -33.71 77.66
C SER A 156 53.68 -33.05 76.77
N TRP A 157 53.29 -32.06 75.96
CA TRP A 157 54.23 -31.34 75.09
C TRP A 157 55.30 -30.58 75.90
N LEU A 158 54.94 -29.97 77.05
CA LEU A 158 55.89 -29.28 77.92
C LEU A 158 56.94 -30.23 78.51
N GLU A 159 56.54 -31.44 78.89
CA GLU A 159 57.46 -32.47 79.39
C GLU A 159 58.44 -32.91 78.28
N GLU A 160 57.93 -33.24 77.09
CA GLU A 160 58.74 -33.66 75.94
C GLU A 160 59.78 -32.61 75.51
N GLN A 161 59.38 -31.35 75.34
CA GLN A 161 60.29 -30.31 74.85
C GLN A 161 61.35 -29.92 75.87
N THR A 162 61.04 -29.99 77.18
CA THR A 162 62.02 -29.71 78.23
C THR A 162 63.18 -30.71 78.18
N VAL A 163 62.88 -32.00 78.00
CA VAL A 163 63.90 -33.06 77.88
C VAL A 163 64.70 -32.93 76.58
N LEU A 164 64.03 -32.69 75.45
CA LEU A 164 64.68 -32.58 74.13
C LEU A 164 65.71 -31.45 74.05
N PHE A 165 65.49 -30.32 74.74
CA PHE A 165 66.38 -29.15 74.64
C PHE A 165 67.57 -29.14 75.59
N GLN A 166 67.52 -29.90 76.69
CA GLN A 166 68.65 -30.01 77.61
C GLN A 166 69.80 -30.87 77.05
N MET A 167 69.57 -31.67 76.00
CA MET A 167 70.56 -32.60 75.42
C MET A 167 71.35 -32.07 74.21
N LEU A 168 71.17 -30.81 73.76
CA LEU A 168 71.74 -30.30 72.50
C LEU A 168 72.88 -29.28 72.70
N GLN A 169 74.05 -29.61 72.14
CA GLN A 169 75.24 -28.73 72.04
C GLN A 169 75.62 -28.48 70.57
N LEU A 170 76.35 -27.39 70.30
CA LEU A 170 76.69 -26.94 68.94
C LEU A 170 77.95 -27.63 68.36
N GLN A 171 77.89 -27.95 67.07
CA GLN A 171 79.03 -28.17 66.18
C GLN A 171 78.76 -27.52 64.82
N ALA A 172 79.80 -27.11 64.11
CA ALA A 172 79.69 -26.20 62.96
C ALA A 172 78.91 -26.76 61.76
N ASN A 173 78.91 -28.09 61.57
CA ASN A 173 78.24 -28.74 60.44
C ASN A 173 76.75 -29.02 60.69
N ASP A 174 76.29 -28.92 61.94
CA ASP A 174 74.89 -29.18 62.33
C ASP A 174 74.00 -27.93 62.23
N LEU A 175 74.43 -26.90 61.50
CA LEU A 175 73.77 -25.59 61.49
C LEU A 175 72.31 -25.68 61.00
N GLU A 176 72.00 -26.52 60.01
CA GLU A 176 70.62 -26.78 59.58
C GLU A 176 69.83 -27.60 60.60
N ILE A 177 70.48 -28.53 61.30
CA ILE A 177 69.84 -29.41 62.28
C ILE A 177 69.53 -28.63 63.56
N MET A 178 70.42 -27.74 63.97
CA MET A 178 70.20 -26.79 65.07
C MET A 178 69.25 -25.67 64.67
N GLN A 179 69.34 -25.12 63.45
CA GLN A 179 68.34 -24.17 62.95
C GLN A 179 66.96 -24.83 62.88
N SER A 180 66.84 -26.04 62.33
CA SER A 180 65.57 -26.76 62.27
C SER A 180 65.06 -27.08 63.67
N LYS A 181 65.84 -27.73 64.54
CA LYS A 181 65.40 -28.04 65.92
C LYS A 181 65.05 -26.77 66.70
N TYR A 182 65.90 -25.75 66.71
CA TYR A 182 65.66 -24.52 67.47
C TYR A 182 64.58 -23.62 66.84
N LYS A 183 64.40 -23.60 65.50
CA LYS A 183 63.27 -22.93 64.85
C LYS A 183 61.97 -23.68 65.07
N ASN A 184 61.97 -25.01 65.01
CA ASN A 184 60.82 -25.85 65.32
C ASN A 184 60.44 -25.72 66.80
N PHE A 185 61.41 -25.57 67.70
CA PHE A 185 61.20 -25.26 69.11
C PHE A 185 60.73 -23.82 69.32
N LEU A 186 61.33 -22.82 68.67
CA LEU A 186 60.83 -21.44 68.71
C LEU A 186 59.42 -21.32 68.15
N PHE A 187 59.10 -22.09 67.12
CA PHE A 187 57.80 -22.14 66.47
C PHE A 187 56.80 -22.88 67.35
N ALA A 188 57.08 -24.13 67.75
CA ALA A 188 56.21 -24.89 68.65
C ALA A 188 56.00 -24.17 69.98
N LEU A 189 57.02 -23.51 70.53
CA LEU A 189 56.91 -22.68 71.73
C LEU A 189 56.22 -21.34 71.45
N ALA A 190 56.35 -20.70 70.27
CA ALA A 190 55.56 -19.51 69.95
C ALA A 190 54.07 -19.84 69.75
N VAL A 191 53.77 -20.89 68.98
CA VAL A 191 52.43 -21.45 68.75
C VAL A 191 51.82 -21.88 70.09
N ARG A 192 52.51 -22.74 70.86
CA ARG A 192 52.05 -23.11 72.21
C ARG A 192 52.14 -21.97 73.23
N LYS A 193 52.79 -20.82 72.95
CA LYS A 193 52.74 -19.60 73.80
C LYS A 193 51.46 -18.80 73.56
N GLY A 194 51.02 -18.72 72.30
CA GLY A 194 49.65 -18.31 71.97
C GLY A 194 48.68 -19.23 72.72
N HIS A 195 48.78 -20.53 72.45
CA HIS A 195 47.92 -21.54 73.08
C HIS A 195 47.96 -21.54 74.61
N TRP A 196 49.11 -21.24 75.22
CA TRP A 196 49.25 -21.12 76.67
C TRP A 196 48.59 -19.83 77.22
N ALA A 197 48.71 -18.70 76.52
CA ALA A 197 47.98 -17.48 76.87
C ALA A 197 46.47 -17.65 76.65
N GLU A 198 46.06 -18.35 75.59
CA GLU A 198 44.68 -18.75 75.30
C GLU A 198 44.12 -19.67 76.37
N ILE A 199 44.85 -20.71 76.79
CA ILE A 199 44.47 -21.63 77.88
C ILE A 199 44.29 -20.84 79.20
N ASN A 200 45.17 -19.89 79.51
CA ASN A 200 45.01 -19.03 80.69
C ASN A 200 43.79 -18.09 80.59
N SER A 201 43.63 -17.40 79.46
CA SER A 201 42.48 -16.52 79.22
C SER A 201 41.17 -17.30 79.28
N SER A 202 41.14 -18.48 78.65
CA SER A 202 40.02 -19.41 78.68
C SER A 202 39.76 -19.94 80.09
N ALA A 203 40.80 -20.22 80.89
CA ALA A 203 40.64 -20.61 82.29
C ALA A 203 39.91 -19.50 83.09
N GLU A 204 40.34 -18.24 83.00
CA GLU A 204 39.66 -17.15 83.71
C GLU A 204 38.23 -16.92 83.20
N GLN A 205 38.00 -16.98 81.88
CA GLN A 205 36.67 -16.83 81.29
C GLN A 205 35.73 -17.98 81.68
N LEU A 206 36.22 -19.22 81.69
CA LEU A 206 35.44 -20.40 82.08
C LEU A 206 35.19 -20.46 83.60
N LYS A 207 36.09 -19.97 84.45
CA LYS A 207 35.81 -19.80 85.88
C LYS A 207 34.63 -18.87 86.15
N GLN A 208 34.46 -17.84 85.31
CA GLN A 208 33.35 -16.89 85.41
C GLN A 208 32.04 -17.45 84.82
N ARG A 209 32.09 -18.11 83.66
CA ARG A 209 30.91 -18.69 82.99
C ARG A 209 30.41 -19.99 83.64
N CYS A 210 31.32 -20.85 84.11
CA CYS A 210 31.04 -22.20 84.62
C CYS A 210 31.51 -22.36 86.09
N PRO A 211 30.86 -21.68 87.07
CA PRO A 211 31.34 -21.64 88.45
C PRO A 211 31.43 -23.01 89.15
N GLY A 212 30.69 -24.03 88.68
CA GLY A 212 30.74 -25.39 89.22
C GLY A 212 32.09 -26.11 89.02
N ASP A 213 32.79 -25.85 87.91
CA ASP A 213 34.06 -26.50 87.56
C ASP A 213 35.30 -25.61 87.77
N SER A 214 35.08 -24.35 88.15
CA SER A 214 36.12 -23.35 88.48
C SER A 214 37.26 -23.90 89.35
N THR A 215 36.94 -24.71 90.38
CA THR A 215 37.94 -25.31 91.29
C THR A 215 38.78 -26.46 90.69
N LYS A 216 38.36 -27.02 89.56
CA LYS A 216 39.15 -27.98 88.75
C LYS A 216 40.01 -27.24 87.73
N ILE A 217 39.44 -26.21 87.09
CA ILE A 217 40.10 -25.33 86.13
C ILE A 217 41.33 -24.65 86.75
N GLN A 218 41.17 -24.06 87.93
CA GLN A 218 42.24 -23.40 88.70
C GLN A 218 43.47 -24.32 88.89
N ARG A 219 43.26 -25.56 89.34
CA ARG A 219 44.35 -26.51 89.65
C ARG A 219 45.16 -26.93 88.42
N GLN A 220 44.52 -27.08 87.26
CA GLN A 220 45.21 -27.42 86.01
C GLN A 220 46.07 -26.26 85.49
N GLN A 221 45.55 -25.03 85.63
CA GLN A 221 46.23 -23.81 85.23
C GLN A 221 47.50 -23.53 86.07
N GLU A 222 47.51 -23.92 87.35
CA GLU A 222 48.65 -23.75 88.25
C GLU A 222 49.82 -24.72 87.95
N ASP A 223 49.54 -26.00 87.67
CA ASP A 223 50.56 -26.99 87.28
C ASP A 223 51.23 -26.63 85.94
N LEU A 224 50.44 -26.21 84.94
CA LEU A 224 50.95 -25.76 83.65
C LEU A 224 51.81 -24.49 83.75
N HIS A 225 51.48 -23.55 84.66
CA HIS A 225 52.28 -22.34 84.91
C HIS A 225 53.70 -22.68 85.36
N GLN A 226 53.84 -23.60 86.31
CA GLN A 226 55.14 -24.01 86.85
C GLN A 226 56.02 -24.67 85.78
N ARG A 227 55.41 -25.41 84.83
CA ARG A 227 56.11 -26.08 83.73
C ARG A 227 56.52 -25.12 82.63
N TRP A 228 55.61 -24.24 82.20
CA TRP A 228 55.87 -23.27 81.13
C TRP A 228 57.06 -22.34 81.46
N GLY A 229 57.16 -21.87 82.70
CA GLY A 229 58.24 -20.98 83.15
C GLY A 229 59.65 -21.58 83.01
N GLN A 230 59.78 -22.91 83.07
CA GLN A 230 61.07 -23.60 82.92
C GLN A 230 61.55 -23.62 81.46
N LEU A 231 60.63 -23.72 80.51
CA LEU A 231 60.94 -23.81 79.08
C LEU A 231 61.37 -22.46 78.46
N GLU A 232 60.82 -21.34 78.95
CA GLU A 232 61.22 -20.00 78.49
C GLU A 232 62.66 -19.61 78.87
N ALA A 233 63.23 -20.19 79.93
CA ALA A 233 64.62 -20.00 80.30
C ALA A 233 65.55 -20.59 79.23
N LEU A 234 65.32 -21.86 78.85
CA LEU A 234 66.10 -22.59 77.84
C LEU A 234 66.03 -21.91 76.46
N LYS A 235 64.89 -21.29 76.12
CA LYS A 235 64.71 -20.51 74.88
C LYS A 235 65.67 -19.34 74.76
N LYS A 236 65.88 -18.55 75.81
CA LYS A 236 66.68 -17.31 75.72
C LYS A 236 68.16 -17.58 75.41
N GLU A 237 68.70 -18.69 75.90
CA GLU A 237 70.12 -19.07 75.74
C GLU A 237 70.48 -19.39 74.29
N LYS A 238 69.70 -20.24 73.62
CA LYS A 238 70.06 -20.82 72.31
C LYS A 238 69.78 -19.88 71.11
N GLY A 239 68.96 -18.84 71.28
CA GLY A 239 68.52 -17.99 70.17
C GLY A 239 69.53 -16.96 69.65
N LEU A 240 70.33 -16.39 70.55
CA LEU A 240 71.37 -15.42 70.20
C LEU A 240 72.46 -16.05 69.31
N GLN A 241 72.61 -17.37 69.35
CA GLN A 241 73.60 -18.13 68.59
C GLN A 241 73.17 -18.43 67.15
N LEU A 242 71.95 -18.05 66.74
CA LEU A 242 71.30 -18.66 65.57
C LEU A 242 70.69 -17.66 64.56
N ALA A 243 70.31 -16.46 65.00
CA ALA A 243 69.74 -15.44 64.11
C ALA A 243 70.67 -15.07 62.94
N HIS A 244 71.96 -14.89 63.22
CA HIS A 244 73.01 -14.54 62.24
C HIS A 244 73.09 -15.50 61.03
N SER A 245 72.70 -16.76 61.21
CA SER A 245 72.74 -17.79 60.15
C SER A 245 71.41 -17.96 59.40
N MET A 246 70.34 -17.27 59.80
CA MET A 246 69.03 -17.43 59.17
C MET A 246 68.79 -16.50 57.98
N GLU A 247 69.38 -15.31 58.00
CA GLU A 247 69.04 -14.21 57.08
C GLU A 247 69.43 -14.55 55.63
N VAL A 248 70.66 -15.01 55.41
CA VAL A 248 71.16 -15.51 54.11
C VAL A 248 70.26 -16.61 53.53
N ARG A 249 69.84 -17.57 54.37
CA ARG A 249 68.96 -18.68 53.96
C ARG A 249 67.57 -18.22 53.50
N SER A 250 67.05 -17.14 54.08
CA SER A 250 65.70 -16.66 53.79
C SER A 250 65.55 -16.07 52.38
N PHE A 251 66.60 -15.39 51.89
CA PHE A 251 66.62 -14.81 50.54
C PHE A 251 66.52 -15.88 49.45
N LEU A 252 67.31 -16.96 49.58
CA LEU A 252 67.34 -18.08 48.64
C LEU A 252 65.98 -18.83 48.58
N GLN A 253 65.20 -18.83 49.66
CA GLN A 253 63.90 -19.49 49.71
C GLN A 253 62.81 -18.68 48.97
N GLU A 254 62.75 -17.36 49.16
CA GLU A 254 61.80 -16.49 48.43
C GLU A 254 62.09 -16.47 46.91
N TYR A 255 63.37 -16.52 46.54
CA TYR A 255 63.79 -16.69 45.14
C TYR A 255 63.17 -17.96 44.52
N GLY A 256 63.42 -19.14 45.11
CA GLY A 256 62.90 -20.41 44.59
C GLY A 256 61.37 -20.47 44.54
N HIS A 257 60.68 -19.87 45.51
CA HIS A 257 59.21 -19.79 45.51
C HIS A 257 58.67 -18.96 44.34
N THR A 258 59.25 -17.77 44.08
CA THR A 258 58.82 -16.94 42.94
C THR A 258 59.14 -17.57 41.58
N GLN A 259 60.25 -18.31 41.48
CA GLN A 259 60.61 -19.08 40.28
C GLN A 259 59.59 -20.19 40.01
N ALA A 260 59.21 -20.96 41.03
CA ALA A 260 58.21 -22.03 40.90
C ALA A 260 56.82 -21.50 40.52
N GLN A 261 56.35 -20.40 41.14
CA GLN A 261 55.05 -19.81 40.80
C GLN A 261 55.01 -19.26 39.35
N LEU A 262 56.13 -18.76 38.84
CA LEU A 262 56.22 -18.27 37.47
C LEU A 262 56.24 -19.42 36.44
N GLN A 263 56.80 -20.58 36.81
CA GLN A 263 56.75 -21.81 36.02
C GLN A 263 55.36 -22.47 36.05
N ASP A 264 54.66 -22.46 37.18
CA ASP A 264 53.25 -22.89 37.30
C ASP A 264 52.33 -22.08 36.38
N VAL A 265 52.49 -20.75 36.34
CA VAL A 265 51.71 -19.88 35.44
C VAL A 265 52.05 -20.13 33.96
N LEU A 266 53.30 -20.44 33.61
CA LEU A 266 53.68 -20.86 32.26
C LEU A 266 53.00 -22.18 31.86
N LEU A 267 53.01 -23.19 32.73
CA LEU A 267 52.36 -24.48 32.49
C LEU A 267 50.83 -24.35 32.40
N GLN A 268 50.21 -23.48 33.22
CA GLN A 268 48.78 -23.18 33.13
C GLN A 268 48.40 -22.46 31.83
N LEU A 269 49.30 -21.65 31.25
CA LEU A 269 49.09 -21.06 29.93
C LEU A 269 49.26 -22.11 28.83
N GLU A 270 50.31 -22.93 28.88
CA GLU A 270 50.54 -24.03 27.92
C GLU A 270 49.42 -25.08 27.93
N ALA A 271 48.69 -25.25 29.05
CA ALA A 271 47.52 -26.11 29.15
C ALA A 271 46.19 -25.49 28.63
N LEU A 272 46.13 -24.18 28.37
CA LEU A 272 44.91 -23.45 27.99
C LEU A 272 44.63 -23.39 26.47
N GLU A 273 45.36 -24.16 25.67
CA GLU A 273 45.45 -23.97 24.21
C GLU A 273 44.22 -24.42 23.39
N LEU A 274 43.34 -25.30 23.90
CA LEU A 274 42.42 -26.06 23.02
C LEU A 274 40.90 -25.95 23.25
N GLU A 275 40.40 -25.16 24.21
CA GLU A 275 38.95 -25.03 24.44
C GLU A 275 38.42 -23.59 24.50
N SER A 276 37.33 -23.34 23.75
CA SER A 276 36.65 -22.05 23.55
C SER A 276 35.61 -21.68 24.62
N SER A 277 35.64 -22.35 25.78
CA SER A 277 34.72 -22.12 26.90
C SER A 277 34.90 -20.74 27.57
N GLU A 278 33.83 -20.11 28.04
CA GLU A 278 33.89 -18.89 28.87
C GLU A 278 34.77 -19.08 30.12
N ALA A 279 34.78 -20.30 30.68
CA ALA A 279 35.65 -20.65 31.79
C ALA A 279 37.15 -20.54 31.41
N SER A 280 37.51 -20.85 30.17
CA SER A 280 38.88 -20.70 29.67
C SER A 280 39.24 -19.22 29.42
N HIS A 281 38.26 -18.36 29.10
CA HIS A 281 38.45 -16.91 29.06
C HIS A 281 38.75 -16.33 30.46
N CYS A 282 37.94 -16.69 31.45
CA CYS A 282 38.17 -16.31 32.85
C CYS A 282 39.51 -16.83 33.39
N ALA A 283 39.90 -18.06 33.04
CA ALA A 283 41.21 -18.62 33.41
C ALA A 283 42.38 -17.83 32.81
N LEU A 284 42.34 -17.48 31.52
CA LEU A 284 43.37 -16.67 30.88
C LEU A 284 43.47 -15.27 31.51
N GLN A 285 42.34 -14.64 31.82
CA GLN A 285 42.30 -13.33 32.49
C GLN A 285 42.81 -13.39 33.94
N LEU A 286 42.58 -14.50 34.65
CA LEU A 286 43.18 -14.75 35.97
C LEU A 286 44.71 -14.92 35.86
N SER A 287 45.20 -15.70 34.88
CA SER A 287 46.63 -15.87 34.64
C SER A 287 47.33 -14.55 34.26
N GLN A 288 46.68 -13.68 33.48
CA GLN A 288 47.15 -12.31 33.23
C GLN A 288 47.34 -11.51 34.53
N GLN A 289 46.39 -11.59 35.47
CA GLN A 289 46.52 -10.94 36.78
C GLN A 289 47.64 -11.57 37.63
N LYS A 290 47.82 -12.90 37.61
CA LYS A 290 48.94 -13.58 38.28
C LYS A 290 50.30 -13.08 37.78
N VAL A 291 50.50 -12.94 36.47
CA VAL A 291 51.75 -12.42 35.87
C VAL A 291 52.07 -11.02 36.40
N LEU A 292 51.09 -10.11 36.43
CA LEU A 292 51.25 -8.73 36.94
C LEU A 292 51.55 -8.66 38.45
N VAL A 293 51.17 -9.68 39.23
CA VAL A 293 51.53 -9.78 40.66
C VAL A 293 52.94 -10.34 40.84
N LEU A 294 53.31 -11.37 40.06
CA LEU A 294 54.67 -11.94 40.10
C LEU A 294 55.72 -10.93 39.64
N GLU A 295 55.43 -10.13 38.61
CA GLU A 295 56.28 -9.00 38.18
C GLU A 295 56.60 -8.05 39.34
N LYS A 296 55.61 -7.67 40.15
CA LYS A 296 55.81 -6.80 41.34
C LYS A 296 56.63 -7.48 42.44
N ARG A 297 56.53 -8.81 42.60
CA ARG A 297 57.32 -9.57 43.59
C ARG A 297 58.78 -9.75 43.16
N ILE A 298 59.05 -9.93 41.86
CA ILE A 298 60.43 -9.94 41.31
C ILE A 298 61.13 -8.60 41.58
N HIS A 299 60.45 -7.47 41.33
CA HIS A 299 60.92 -6.12 41.68
C HIS A 299 61.06 -5.86 43.20
N TYR A 300 60.51 -6.73 44.06
CA TYR A 300 60.80 -6.71 45.51
C TYR A 300 62.07 -7.49 45.83
N LEU A 301 62.24 -8.72 45.31
CA LEU A 301 63.43 -9.54 45.56
C LEU A 301 64.72 -8.86 45.09
N GLN A 302 64.68 -8.15 43.96
CA GLN A 302 65.80 -7.34 43.48
C GLN A 302 66.25 -6.26 44.48
N ARG A 303 65.33 -5.73 45.31
CA ARG A 303 65.65 -4.76 46.39
C ARG A 303 66.08 -5.41 47.70
N VAL A 304 65.91 -6.73 47.84
CA VAL A 304 66.42 -7.50 48.99
C VAL A 304 67.83 -8.03 48.69
N ALA A 305 68.12 -8.44 47.45
CA ALA A 305 69.45 -8.87 47.00
C ALA A 305 70.54 -7.86 47.38
N VAL A 306 70.35 -6.59 47.01
CA VAL A 306 71.24 -5.46 47.31
C VAL A 306 71.53 -5.32 48.82
N LYS A 307 70.57 -5.64 49.69
CA LYS A 307 70.76 -5.57 51.16
C LYS A 307 71.54 -6.75 51.74
N VAL A 308 71.55 -7.90 51.05
CA VAL A 308 72.38 -9.04 51.42
C VAL A 308 73.82 -8.80 50.94
N GLU A 309 73.98 -8.21 49.75
CA GLU A 309 75.27 -7.80 49.19
C GLU A 309 76.00 -6.77 50.08
N GLU A 310 75.27 -5.82 50.70
CA GLU A 310 75.80 -4.85 51.69
C GLU A 310 76.39 -5.52 52.95
N LEU A 311 76.01 -6.76 53.27
CA LEU A 311 76.42 -7.49 54.48
C LEU A 311 77.53 -8.52 54.23
N GLY A 312 77.83 -8.87 52.97
CA GLY A 312 78.86 -9.86 52.63
C GLY A 312 79.14 -9.95 51.13
N PRO A 313 80.31 -9.50 50.62
CA PRO A 313 80.54 -9.35 49.19
C PRO A 313 80.71 -10.68 48.42
N ALA A 314 80.98 -11.79 49.11
CA ALA A 314 81.41 -13.06 48.49
C ALA A 314 80.31 -13.80 47.70
N GLU A 315 79.03 -13.55 47.99
CA GLU A 315 77.91 -14.28 47.36
C GLU A 315 77.26 -13.49 46.19
N SER A 316 77.58 -12.20 46.07
CA SER A 316 76.96 -11.21 45.18
C SER A 316 76.76 -11.67 43.72
N GLN A 317 77.81 -12.15 43.06
CA GLN A 317 77.75 -12.55 41.64
C GLN A 317 76.70 -13.65 41.38
N GLY A 318 76.60 -14.63 42.27
CA GLY A 318 75.65 -15.74 42.14
C GLY A 318 74.19 -15.29 42.24
N LEU A 319 73.90 -14.28 43.07
CA LEU A 319 72.54 -13.76 43.24
C LEU A 319 72.09 -12.93 42.02
N GLN A 320 73.03 -12.23 41.37
CA GLN A 320 72.77 -11.39 40.21
C GLN A 320 72.38 -12.22 38.96
N GLU A 321 73.02 -13.37 38.72
CA GLU A 321 72.66 -14.28 37.63
C GLU A 321 71.27 -14.89 37.82
N GLN A 322 70.94 -15.28 39.06
CA GLN A 322 69.64 -15.85 39.43
C GLN A 322 68.50 -14.83 39.22
N MET A 323 68.71 -13.54 39.59
CA MET A 323 67.76 -12.45 39.27
C MET A 323 67.53 -12.30 37.75
N GLY A 324 68.55 -12.52 36.92
CA GLY A 324 68.42 -12.50 35.46
C GLY A 324 67.50 -13.59 34.90
N MET A 325 67.57 -14.80 35.46
CA MET A 325 66.73 -15.92 35.02
C MET A 325 65.23 -15.69 35.31
N LEU A 326 64.88 -15.10 36.46
CA LEU A 326 63.48 -14.73 36.76
C LEU A 326 62.92 -13.72 35.75
N GLN A 327 63.71 -12.72 35.34
CA GLN A 327 63.27 -11.75 34.32
C GLN A 327 63.11 -12.40 32.93
N GLY A 328 63.94 -13.39 32.59
CA GLY A 328 63.79 -14.17 31.35
C GLY A 328 62.47 -14.95 31.29
N LEU A 329 62.13 -15.66 32.38
CA LEU A 329 60.88 -16.42 32.49
C LEU A 329 59.64 -15.51 32.43
N LEU A 330 59.70 -14.32 33.03
CA LEU A 330 58.58 -13.35 33.00
C LEU A 330 58.25 -12.91 31.58
N LYS A 331 59.27 -12.64 30.75
CA LYS A 331 59.08 -12.29 29.33
C LYS A 331 58.46 -13.44 28.53
N LYS A 332 58.80 -14.70 28.82
CA LYS A 332 58.14 -15.86 28.18
C LYS A 332 56.65 -15.89 28.48
N ALA A 333 56.26 -15.67 29.75
CA ALA A 333 54.85 -15.67 30.17
C ALA A 333 54.05 -14.54 29.51
N GLN A 334 54.62 -13.34 29.46
CA GLN A 334 54.03 -12.19 28.77
C GLN A 334 53.82 -12.48 27.26
N GLY A 335 54.75 -13.17 26.60
CA GLY A 335 54.64 -13.57 25.19
C GLY A 335 53.59 -14.66 24.90
N GLN A 336 53.41 -15.64 25.79
CA GLN A 336 52.35 -16.66 25.64
C GLN A 336 50.95 -16.06 25.84
N VAL A 337 50.80 -15.14 26.80
CA VAL A 337 49.55 -14.39 27.03
C VAL A 337 49.10 -13.62 25.79
N THR A 338 50.01 -12.89 25.12
CA THR A 338 49.64 -12.11 23.92
C THR A 338 49.31 -13.01 22.73
N GLN A 339 50.02 -14.12 22.56
CA GLN A 339 49.73 -15.10 21.52
C GLN A 339 48.36 -15.78 21.70
N GLN A 340 47.98 -16.19 22.93
CA GLN A 340 46.64 -16.76 23.17
C GLN A 340 45.52 -15.73 23.01
N ASN A 341 45.73 -14.48 23.43
CA ASN A 341 44.78 -13.39 23.17
C ASN A 341 44.54 -13.20 21.66
N ARG A 342 45.59 -13.32 20.82
CA ARG A 342 45.52 -13.23 19.37
C ARG A 342 44.69 -14.38 18.75
N VAL A 343 45.03 -15.63 19.06
CA VAL A 343 44.31 -16.81 18.53
C VAL A 343 42.82 -16.76 18.91
N ARG A 344 42.48 -16.31 20.13
CA ARG A 344 41.09 -16.14 20.57
C ARG A 344 40.40 -14.91 19.98
N ALA A 345 41.11 -13.92 19.45
CA ALA A 345 40.53 -12.85 18.66
C ALA A 345 40.21 -13.34 17.24
N GLU A 346 41.14 -14.06 16.60
CA GLU A 346 40.98 -14.70 15.30
C GLU A 346 39.78 -15.66 15.29
N ALA A 347 39.65 -16.53 16.30
CA ALA A 347 38.51 -17.44 16.45
C ALA A 347 37.15 -16.73 16.63
N ARG A 348 37.10 -15.60 17.35
CA ARG A 348 35.87 -14.81 17.52
C ARG A 348 35.47 -14.07 16.24
N ALA A 349 36.44 -13.54 15.49
CA ALA A 349 36.20 -12.96 14.17
C ALA A 349 35.61 -14.01 13.21
N TRP A 350 36.14 -15.25 13.22
CA TRP A 350 35.62 -16.35 12.42
C TRP A 350 34.14 -16.67 12.75
N GLN A 351 33.80 -16.75 14.04
CA GLN A 351 32.43 -17.00 14.47
C GLN A 351 31.46 -15.86 14.08
N SER A 352 31.91 -14.60 14.08
CA SER A 352 31.09 -13.48 13.58
C SER A 352 30.85 -13.62 12.07
N PHE A 353 31.91 -13.83 11.28
CA PHE A 353 31.81 -14.02 9.83
C PHE A 353 30.87 -15.17 9.43
N LEU A 354 30.98 -16.32 10.10
CA LEU A 354 30.10 -17.48 9.83
C LEU A 354 28.63 -17.20 10.22
N LYS A 355 28.38 -16.46 11.30
CA LYS A 355 27.02 -16.06 11.69
C LYS A 355 26.42 -15.03 10.72
N GLU A 356 27.20 -14.02 10.34
CA GLU A 356 26.76 -12.94 9.45
C GLU A 356 26.52 -13.45 8.02
N SER A 357 27.34 -14.38 7.54
CA SER A 357 27.12 -15.03 6.23
C SER A 357 25.86 -15.89 6.21
N GLN A 358 25.58 -16.66 7.28
CA GLN A 358 24.30 -17.38 7.42
C GLN A 358 23.09 -16.44 7.43
N GLN A 359 23.17 -15.30 8.14
CA GLN A 359 22.11 -14.30 8.17
C GLN A 359 21.87 -13.66 6.78
N LEU A 360 22.93 -13.36 6.02
CA LEU A 360 22.81 -12.80 4.69
C LEU A 360 22.24 -13.81 3.67
N LEU A 361 22.61 -15.09 3.79
CA LEU A 361 22.04 -16.17 2.97
C LEU A 361 20.54 -16.36 3.23
N LEU A 362 20.10 -16.36 4.50
CA LEU A 362 18.67 -16.44 4.85
C LEU A 362 17.86 -15.22 4.36
N TRP A 363 18.45 -14.01 4.39
CA TRP A 363 17.84 -12.84 3.75
C TRP A 363 17.74 -13.04 2.23
N ALA A 364 18.80 -13.53 1.58
CA ALA A 364 18.83 -13.75 0.14
C ALA A 364 17.79 -14.78 -0.31
N GLU A 365 17.62 -15.90 0.39
CA GLU A 365 16.53 -16.87 0.18
C GLU A 365 15.14 -16.22 0.27
N GLY A 366 14.93 -15.36 1.28
CA GLY A 366 13.68 -14.61 1.46
C GLY A 366 13.39 -13.63 0.32
N ILE A 367 14.42 -12.97 -0.22
CA ILE A 367 14.29 -12.10 -1.41
C ILE A 367 14.07 -12.93 -2.68
N GLN A 368 14.80 -14.03 -2.86
CA GLN A 368 14.63 -14.94 -3.99
C GLN A 368 13.20 -15.49 -4.04
N ALA A 369 12.62 -15.86 -2.89
CA ALA A 369 11.21 -16.23 -2.78
C ALA A 369 10.26 -15.09 -3.17
N ARG A 370 10.48 -13.86 -2.67
CA ARG A 370 9.71 -12.65 -3.04
C ARG A 370 9.81 -12.33 -4.53
N LEU A 371 10.96 -12.56 -5.17
CA LEU A 371 11.19 -12.32 -6.60
C LEU A 371 10.53 -13.39 -7.47
N CYS A 372 10.66 -14.67 -7.09
CA CYS A 372 10.11 -15.79 -7.84
C CYS A 372 8.58 -15.83 -7.82
N HIS A 373 7.94 -15.44 -6.71
CA HIS A 373 6.48 -15.41 -6.53
C HIS A 373 5.73 -14.74 -7.70
N GLU A 374 4.75 -15.46 -8.25
CA GLU A 374 4.00 -15.05 -9.44
C GLU A 374 2.76 -14.23 -9.06
N GLU A 375 2.83 -12.93 -9.30
CA GLU A 375 1.68 -12.01 -9.18
C GLU A 375 1.13 -11.71 -10.58
N GLU A 376 -0.15 -12.00 -10.84
CA GLU A 376 -0.74 -11.82 -12.17
C GLU A 376 -0.92 -10.35 -12.58
N LEU A 377 -0.60 -10.06 -13.84
CA LEU A 377 -0.77 -8.75 -14.49
C LEU A 377 -2.17 -8.63 -15.10
N VAL A 378 -3.15 -8.25 -14.27
CA VAL A 378 -4.57 -8.19 -14.64
C VAL A 378 -4.95 -6.86 -15.29
N ASP A 379 -4.39 -5.75 -14.79
CA ASP A 379 -4.77 -4.38 -15.16
C ASP A 379 -3.58 -3.40 -15.08
N THR A 380 -3.78 -2.16 -15.55
CA THR A 380 -2.72 -1.15 -15.52
C THR A 380 -2.34 -0.73 -14.09
N ALA A 381 -3.26 -0.79 -13.12
CA ALA A 381 -2.98 -0.42 -11.73
C ALA A 381 -2.31 -1.55 -10.93
N SER A 382 -2.58 -2.84 -11.21
CA SER A 382 -1.70 -3.93 -10.73
C SER A 382 -0.30 -3.79 -11.35
N GLY A 383 -0.20 -3.56 -12.67
CA GLY A 383 1.09 -3.33 -13.33
C GLY A 383 1.94 -2.21 -12.71
N GLN A 384 1.35 -1.05 -12.41
CA GLN A 384 2.05 0.04 -11.73
C GLN A 384 2.45 -0.31 -10.29
N ARG A 385 1.59 -1.01 -9.52
CA ARG A 385 1.91 -1.49 -8.17
C ARG A 385 3.04 -2.52 -8.18
N LEU A 386 3.06 -3.42 -9.17
CA LEU A 386 4.11 -4.42 -9.35
C LEU A 386 5.45 -3.79 -9.72
N LEU A 387 5.46 -2.77 -10.59
CA LEU A 387 6.65 -1.97 -10.86
C LEU A 387 7.17 -1.25 -9.60
N LYS A 388 6.28 -0.71 -8.76
CA LYS A 388 6.69 -0.06 -7.50
C LYS A 388 7.30 -1.06 -6.51
N LYS A 389 6.61 -2.19 -6.23
CA LYS A 389 7.13 -3.31 -5.42
C LYS A 389 8.49 -3.81 -5.92
N HIS A 390 8.66 -3.83 -7.24
CA HIS A 390 9.89 -4.25 -7.88
C HIS A 390 11.01 -3.22 -7.63
N GLY A 391 10.77 -1.92 -7.82
CA GLY A 391 11.72 -0.87 -7.45
C GLY A 391 12.14 -0.90 -5.98
N GLU A 392 11.19 -1.10 -5.06
CA GLU A 392 11.44 -1.27 -3.62
C GLU A 392 12.37 -2.47 -3.33
N LEU A 393 12.14 -3.60 -4.01
CA LEU A 393 13.04 -4.77 -3.97
C LEU A 393 14.43 -4.47 -4.55
N GLN A 394 14.55 -3.57 -5.53
CA GLN A 394 15.83 -3.19 -6.11
C GLN A 394 16.69 -2.41 -5.11
N GLU A 395 16.08 -1.46 -4.40
CA GLU A 395 16.72 -0.66 -3.37
C GLU A 395 17.19 -1.55 -2.19
N GLU A 396 16.36 -2.51 -1.78
CA GLU A 396 16.71 -3.49 -0.75
C GLU A 396 17.91 -4.37 -1.16
N ILE A 397 17.95 -4.84 -2.41
CA ILE A 397 19.07 -5.63 -2.96
C ILE A 397 20.34 -4.79 -3.05
N HIS A 398 20.27 -3.56 -3.56
CA HIS A 398 21.42 -2.67 -3.68
C HIS A 398 22.04 -2.33 -2.31
N LEU A 399 21.22 -2.09 -1.28
CA LEU A 399 21.71 -1.78 0.06
C LEU A 399 22.50 -2.94 0.68
N GLN A 400 22.07 -4.19 0.46
CA GLN A 400 22.79 -5.37 0.94
C GLN A 400 23.95 -5.80 0.03
N GLN A 401 23.99 -5.33 -1.22
CA GLN A 401 25.08 -5.64 -2.16
C GLN A 401 26.44 -5.07 -1.68
N GLU A 402 26.46 -3.91 -1.02
CA GLU A 402 27.66 -3.39 -0.37
C GLU A 402 28.06 -4.25 0.84
N ARG A 403 27.09 -4.75 1.61
CA ARG A 403 27.36 -5.63 2.76
C ARG A 403 27.91 -6.99 2.33
N LEU A 404 27.40 -7.56 1.23
CA LEU A 404 27.96 -8.77 0.60
C LEU A 404 29.45 -8.56 0.28
N GLN A 405 29.78 -7.47 -0.42
CA GLN A 405 31.16 -7.19 -0.85
C GLN A 405 32.10 -6.95 0.34
N GLN A 406 31.64 -6.27 1.39
CA GLN A 406 32.40 -6.11 2.64
C GLN A 406 32.67 -7.46 3.31
N LEU A 407 31.67 -8.33 3.37
CA LEU A 407 31.76 -9.65 4.01
C LEU A 407 32.63 -10.61 3.18
N GLU A 408 32.52 -10.59 1.85
CA GLU A 408 33.41 -11.31 0.94
C GLU A 408 34.87 -10.88 1.11
N ALA A 409 35.15 -9.56 1.17
CA ALA A 409 36.50 -9.04 1.41
C ALA A 409 37.06 -9.46 2.79
N GLN A 410 36.22 -9.50 3.83
CA GLN A 410 36.60 -10.00 5.15
C GLN A 410 36.94 -11.50 5.07
N GLY A 411 36.04 -12.33 4.54
CA GLY A 411 36.27 -13.76 4.39
C GLY A 411 37.52 -14.08 3.55
N MET A 412 37.81 -13.30 2.50
CA MET A 412 39.01 -13.45 1.67
C MET A 412 40.29 -13.12 2.45
N THR A 413 40.32 -12.03 3.22
CA THR A 413 41.51 -11.66 4.01
C THR A 413 41.76 -12.66 5.15
N MET A 414 40.70 -13.21 5.74
CA MET A 414 40.83 -14.26 6.75
C MET A 414 41.17 -15.64 6.13
N ALA A 415 40.70 -15.97 4.93
CA ALA A 415 41.06 -17.20 4.22
C ALA A 415 42.53 -17.24 3.77
N ALA A 416 43.18 -16.08 3.64
CA ALA A 416 44.63 -15.96 3.42
C ALA A 416 45.47 -16.26 4.69
N LEU A 417 44.83 -16.47 5.85
CA LEU A 417 45.47 -17.00 7.05
C LEU A 417 45.26 -18.52 7.07
N ASP A 418 46.30 -19.27 6.68
CA ASP A 418 46.32 -20.74 6.65
C ASP A 418 45.95 -21.35 8.01
N SER A 419 44.66 -21.62 8.19
CA SER A 419 44.04 -21.98 9.47
C SER A 419 43.07 -23.15 9.30
N PRO A 420 42.79 -23.92 10.38
CA PRO A 420 41.96 -25.13 10.29
C PRO A 420 40.48 -24.86 9.95
N HIS A 421 40.03 -23.61 9.86
CA HIS A 421 38.65 -23.23 9.51
C HIS A 421 38.55 -22.64 8.08
N SER A 422 39.68 -22.50 7.37
CA SER A 422 39.75 -21.98 6.00
C SER A 422 38.81 -22.67 5.01
N GLN A 423 38.59 -23.99 5.14
CA GLN A 423 37.69 -24.75 4.26
C GLN A 423 36.20 -24.43 4.48
N GLU A 424 35.79 -24.12 5.72
CA GLU A 424 34.42 -23.70 6.05
C GLU A 424 34.13 -22.32 5.46
N VAL A 425 35.14 -21.45 5.51
CA VAL A 425 35.08 -20.08 4.99
C VAL A 425 35.11 -20.05 3.47
N ALA A 426 35.94 -20.89 2.84
CA ALA A 426 35.93 -21.12 1.40
C ALA A 426 34.67 -21.85 0.89
N SER A 427 33.81 -22.37 1.78
CA SER A 427 32.46 -22.81 1.44
C SER A 427 31.44 -21.68 1.61
N ALA A 428 31.49 -20.93 2.73
CA ALA A 428 30.64 -19.76 2.97
C ALA A 428 30.80 -18.67 1.89
N LEU A 429 32.03 -18.30 1.52
CA LEU A 429 32.33 -17.37 0.42
C LEU A 429 31.74 -17.84 -0.92
N ARG A 430 31.78 -19.14 -1.18
CA ARG A 430 31.26 -19.74 -2.42
C ARG A 430 29.73 -19.71 -2.45
N LEU A 431 29.09 -19.94 -1.31
CA LEU A 431 27.64 -19.84 -1.16
C LEU A 431 27.17 -18.38 -1.29
N LEU A 432 27.86 -17.43 -0.65
CA LEU A 432 27.58 -15.98 -0.78
C LEU A 432 27.67 -15.52 -2.24
N GLY A 433 28.80 -15.79 -2.91
CA GLY A 433 29.01 -15.39 -4.31
C GLY A 433 28.07 -16.08 -5.29
N HIS A 434 27.66 -17.33 -5.01
CA HIS A 434 26.64 -18.04 -5.80
C HIS A 434 25.25 -17.42 -5.59
N CYS A 435 24.85 -17.18 -4.34
CA CYS A 435 23.53 -16.65 -4.01
C CYS A 435 23.36 -15.20 -4.50
N GLY A 436 24.43 -14.39 -4.49
CA GLY A 436 24.44 -13.07 -5.14
C GLY A 436 24.23 -13.13 -6.66
N GLN A 437 24.78 -14.15 -7.34
CA GLN A 437 24.50 -14.39 -8.77
C GLN A 437 23.06 -14.87 -9.02
N GLU A 438 22.52 -15.73 -8.15
CA GLU A 438 21.13 -16.19 -8.27
C GLU A 438 20.12 -15.07 -8.00
N LEU A 439 20.35 -14.23 -6.98
CA LEU A 439 19.55 -13.03 -6.72
C LEU A 439 19.50 -12.12 -7.95
N LYS A 440 20.66 -11.86 -8.56
CA LYS A 440 20.75 -11.05 -9.78
C LYS A 440 20.00 -11.70 -10.95
N ALA A 441 20.14 -13.01 -11.16
CA ALA A 441 19.44 -13.73 -12.22
C ALA A 441 17.92 -13.75 -12.02
N ALA A 442 17.45 -14.01 -10.79
CA ALA A 442 16.03 -13.97 -10.43
C ALA A 442 15.44 -12.55 -10.55
N TRP A 443 16.22 -11.52 -10.20
CA TRP A 443 15.88 -10.12 -10.41
C TRP A 443 15.72 -9.79 -11.90
N GLU A 444 16.71 -10.13 -12.73
CA GLU A 444 16.69 -9.91 -14.19
C GLU A 444 15.54 -10.67 -14.85
N GLN A 445 15.26 -11.90 -14.40
CA GLN A 445 14.11 -12.69 -14.85
C GLN A 445 12.76 -12.07 -14.43
N ARG A 446 12.65 -11.46 -13.23
CA ARG A 446 11.43 -10.73 -12.82
C ARG A 446 11.27 -9.43 -13.61
N GLN A 447 12.34 -8.68 -13.85
CA GLN A 447 12.37 -7.52 -14.77
C GLN A 447 11.77 -7.92 -16.13
N GLN A 448 12.31 -8.97 -16.74
CA GLN A 448 11.87 -9.44 -18.04
C GLN A 448 10.40 -9.90 -18.04
N ARG A 449 9.97 -10.74 -17.07
CA ARG A 449 8.57 -11.17 -16.94
C ARG A 449 7.60 -10.00 -16.81
N LEU A 450 7.93 -8.99 -15.99
CA LEU A 450 7.10 -7.79 -15.82
C LEU A 450 7.04 -6.93 -17.09
N TRP A 451 8.18 -6.72 -17.75
CA TRP A 451 8.25 -5.96 -19.01
C TRP A 451 7.44 -6.64 -20.11
N GLU A 452 7.61 -7.95 -20.29
CA GLU A 452 6.86 -8.77 -21.26
C GLU A 452 5.35 -8.72 -20.99
N GLY A 453 4.93 -8.97 -19.74
CA GLY A 453 3.52 -8.87 -19.34
C GLY A 453 2.90 -7.49 -19.58
N LEU A 454 3.65 -6.40 -19.38
CA LEU A 454 3.19 -5.04 -19.66
C LEU A 454 3.07 -4.74 -21.16
N GLN A 455 3.97 -5.27 -22.01
CA GLN A 455 3.78 -5.17 -23.47
C GLN A 455 2.57 -5.98 -23.94
N LEU A 456 2.36 -7.19 -23.39
CA LEU A 456 1.20 -8.03 -23.69
C LEU A 456 -0.12 -7.35 -23.30
N HIS A 457 -0.17 -6.70 -22.13
CA HIS A 457 -1.37 -5.98 -21.66
C HIS A 457 -1.67 -4.79 -22.56
N ARG A 458 -0.66 -3.98 -22.90
CA ARG A 458 -0.82 -2.84 -23.82
C ARG A 458 -1.32 -3.28 -25.19
N PHE A 459 -0.66 -4.25 -25.82
CA PHE A 459 -1.11 -4.84 -27.08
C PHE A 459 -2.54 -5.41 -26.97
N SER A 460 -2.89 -6.00 -25.83
CA SER A 460 -4.24 -6.50 -25.59
C SER A 460 -5.29 -5.38 -25.59
N GLN A 461 -5.00 -4.24 -24.95
CA GLN A 461 -5.86 -3.05 -24.95
C GLN A 461 -5.97 -2.42 -26.34
N GLU A 462 -4.86 -2.30 -27.08
CA GLU A 462 -4.82 -1.82 -28.47
C GLU A 462 -5.73 -2.67 -29.37
N VAL A 463 -5.66 -4.01 -29.22
CA VAL A 463 -6.51 -4.97 -29.94
C VAL A 463 -7.99 -4.84 -29.56
N ASP A 464 -8.31 -4.78 -28.26
CA ASP A 464 -9.72 -4.76 -27.82
C ASP A 464 -10.41 -3.44 -28.17
N GLY A 465 -9.66 -2.33 -28.14
CA GLY A 465 -10.11 -1.03 -28.66
C GLY A 465 -10.39 -1.08 -30.16
N PHE A 466 -9.50 -1.69 -30.96
CA PHE A 466 -9.73 -1.86 -32.41
C PHE A 466 -10.91 -2.80 -32.73
N ILE A 467 -11.12 -3.85 -31.94
CA ILE A 467 -12.29 -4.73 -32.09
C ILE A 467 -13.58 -3.97 -31.76
N ALA A 468 -13.58 -3.11 -30.74
CA ALA A 468 -14.71 -2.26 -30.41
C ALA A 468 -15.01 -1.21 -31.51
N THR A 469 -14.00 -0.53 -32.08
CA THR A 469 -14.23 0.38 -33.21
C THR A 469 -14.72 -0.37 -34.44
N CYS A 470 -14.21 -1.56 -34.74
CA CYS A 470 -14.74 -2.41 -35.81
C CYS A 470 -16.21 -2.81 -35.57
N ALA A 471 -16.58 -3.16 -34.34
CA ALA A 471 -17.97 -3.49 -34.00
C ALA A 471 -18.92 -2.29 -34.20
N ASN A 472 -18.52 -1.10 -33.77
CA ASN A 472 -19.30 0.13 -33.93
C ASN A 472 -19.48 0.50 -35.42
N HIS A 473 -18.41 0.45 -36.22
CA HIS A 473 -18.50 0.72 -37.65
C HIS A 473 -19.29 -0.36 -38.40
N LYS A 474 -19.20 -1.63 -37.99
CA LYS A 474 -20.07 -2.70 -38.52
C LYS A 474 -21.55 -2.40 -38.24
N ALA A 475 -21.90 -1.95 -37.03
CA ALA A 475 -23.27 -1.59 -36.68
C ALA A 475 -23.79 -0.40 -37.52
N PHE A 476 -22.96 0.62 -37.77
CA PHE A 476 -23.29 1.71 -38.70
C PHE A 476 -23.53 1.22 -40.14
N LEU A 477 -22.72 0.27 -40.62
CA LEU A 477 -22.91 -0.39 -41.91
C LEU A 477 -24.09 -1.39 -41.94
N CYS A 478 -24.75 -1.63 -40.80
CA CYS A 478 -25.97 -2.44 -40.71
C CYS A 478 -27.28 -1.64 -40.86
N LEU A 479 -27.22 -0.31 -41.04
CA LEU A 479 -28.41 0.50 -41.33
C LEU A 479 -29.03 0.13 -42.69
N ASP A 480 -30.35 -0.05 -42.74
CA ASP A 480 -31.08 -0.55 -43.92
C ASP A 480 -31.61 0.55 -44.86
N ASN A 481 -31.52 1.84 -44.52
CA ASN A 481 -31.96 2.94 -45.40
C ASN A 481 -31.14 2.96 -46.71
N LEU A 482 -31.80 2.88 -47.87
CA LEU A 482 -31.17 2.90 -49.20
C LEU A 482 -31.54 4.12 -50.07
N GLY A 483 -32.35 5.05 -49.55
CA GLY A 483 -32.88 6.22 -50.27
C GLY A 483 -34.15 5.94 -51.09
N GLU A 484 -35.16 6.79 -50.96
CA GLU A 484 -36.44 6.65 -51.67
C GLU A 484 -36.46 7.41 -53.01
N ASP A 485 -35.55 8.37 -53.22
CA ASP A 485 -35.31 9.03 -54.51
C ASP A 485 -33.84 8.97 -54.96
N VAL A 486 -33.59 9.33 -56.23
CA VAL A 486 -32.26 9.34 -56.85
C VAL A 486 -31.23 10.19 -56.08
N ARG A 487 -31.65 11.33 -55.51
CA ARG A 487 -30.76 12.24 -54.78
C ARG A 487 -30.42 11.71 -53.39
N GLU A 488 -31.37 11.08 -52.71
CA GLU A 488 -31.11 10.39 -51.44
C GLU A 488 -30.15 9.23 -51.63
N ALA A 489 -30.38 8.38 -52.64
CA ALA A 489 -29.49 7.27 -52.97
C ALA A 489 -28.08 7.76 -53.36
N GLN A 490 -27.97 8.81 -54.19
CA GLN A 490 -26.68 9.45 -54.52
C GLN A 490 -25.99 10.06 -53.29
N SER A 491 -26.73 10.72 -52.38
CA SER A 491 -26.17 11.32 -51.17
C SER A 491 -25.66 10.26 -50.19
N LEU A 492 -26.42 9.18 -49.97
CA LEU A 492 -25.99 8.04 -49.14
C LEU A 492 -24.77 7.34 -49.75
N LEU A 493 -24.71 7.22 -51.08
CA LEU A 493 -23.54 6.68 -51.78
C LEU A 493 -22.30 7.58 -51.63
N GLN A 494 -22.45 8.92 -51.72
CA GLN A 494 -21.36 9.87 -51.46
C GLN A 494 -20.87 9.85 -50.01
N GLN A 495 -21.79 9.75 -49.04
CA GLN A 495 -21.44 9.55 -47.62
C GLN A 495 -20.66 8.24 -47.42
N HIS A 496 -21.05 7.17 -48.13
CA HIS A 496 -20.32 5.90 -48.10
C HIS A 496 -18.93 5.99 -48.78
N GLN A 497 -18.78 6.80 -49.84
CA GLN A 497 -17.47 7.08 -50.43
C GLN A 497 -16.55 7.83 -49.46
N ALA A 498 -17.08 8.81 -48.72
CA ALA A 498 -16.34 9.50 -47.66
C ALA A 498 -15.93 8.56 -46.51
N PHE A 499 -16.81 7.62 -46.12
CA PHE A 499 -16.49 6.56 -45.16
C PHE A 499 -15.32 5.66 -45.61
N GLY A 500 -15.07 5.54 -46.93
CA GLY A 500 -13.90 4.86 -47.49
C GLY A 500 -12.55 5.42 -47.02
N TRP A 501 -12.46 6.71 -46.69
CA TRP A 501 -11.26 7.29 -46.07
C TRP A 501 -11.02 6.72 -44.66
N LEU A 502 -12.08 6.58 -43.86
CA LEU A 502 -12.00 6.04 -42.51
C LEU A 502 -11.61 4.56 -42.53
N LEU A 503 -12.11 3.78 -43.49
CA LEU A 503 -11.62 2.42 -43.74
C LEU A 503 -10.12 2.39 -44.07
N GLY A 504 -9.61 3.36 -44.83
CA GLY A 504 -8.17 3.52 -45.06
C GLY A 504 -7.36 3.71 -43.77
N THR A 505 -7.88 4.50 -42.82
CA THR A 505 -7.21 4.68 -41.51
C THR A 505 -7.28 3.42 -40.63
N LEU A 506 -8.43 2.73 -40.61
CA LEU A 506 -8.58 1.46 -39.88
C LEU A 506 -7.71 0.34 -40.49
N HIS A 507 -7.52 0.33 -41.81
CA HIS A 507 -6.64 -0.63 -42.48
C HIS A 507 -5.19 -0.50 -42.00
N LEU A 508 -4.67 0.73 -41.95
CA LEU A 508 -3.32 1.01 -41.45
C LEU A 508 -3.17 0.64 -39.96
N GLN A 509 -4.21 0.83 -39.15
CA GLN A 509 -4.23 0.36 -37.76
C GLN A 509 -4.22 -1.17 -37.67
N ALA A 510 -5.01 -1.87 -38.49
CA ALA A 510 -5.01 -3.34 -38.54
C ALA A 510 -3.63 -3.91 -38.94
N GLU A 511 -2.94 -3.26 -39.90
CA GLU A 511 -1.58 -3.63 -40.29
C GLU A 511 -0.54 -3.35 -39.20
N ALA A 512 -0.65 -2.21 -38.50
CA ALA A 512 0.20 -1.89 -37.36
C ALA A 512 0.04 -2.90 -36.22
N LEU A 513 -1.19 -3.31 -35.90
CA LEU A 513 -1.49 -4.36 -34.90
C LEU A 513 -0.96 -5.73 -35.34
N GLN A 514 -1.15 -6.08 -36.63
CA GLN A 514 -0.54 -7.26 -37.24
C GLN A 514 0.99 -7.27 -37.07
N ALA A 515 1.65 -6.15 -37.34
CA ALA A 515 3.11 -6.02 -37.18
C ALA A 515 3.55 -6.09 -35.71
N HIS A 516 2.84 -5.41 -34.81
CA HIS A 516 3.10 -5.41 -33.36
C HIS A 516 3.01 -6.84 -32.79
N GLY A 517 1.88 -7.53 -33.04
CA GLY A 517 1.68 -8.91 -32.58
C GLY A 517 2.66 -9.91 -33.21
N LYS A 518 3.01 -9.76 -34.50
CA LYS A 518 4.05 -10.58 -35.15
C LYS A 518 5.41 -10.42 -34.47
N LYS A 519 5.79 -9.18 -34.12
CA LYS A 519 7.04 -8.88 -33.41
C LYS A 519 7.06 -9.53 -32.01
N LEU A 520 5.95 -9.45 -31.26
CA LEU A 520 5.80 -10.12 -29.97
C LEU A 520 5.95 -11.65 -30.08
N VAL A 521 5.36 -12.28 -31.11
CA VAL A 521 5.51 -13.72 -31.37
C VAL A 521 6.93 -14.11 -31.81
N GLN A 522 7.60 -13.27 -32.61
CA GLN A 522 8.99 -13.50 -33.04
C GLN A 522 9.98 -13.44 -31.87
N ASN A 523 9.73 -12.60 -30.88
CA ASN A 523 10.51 -12.48 -29.65
C ASN A 523 10.39 -13.69 -28.69
N LYS A 524 9.73 -14.79 -29.10
CA LYS A 524 9.49 -16.01 -28.29
C LYS A 524 8.72 -15.77 -26.97
N HIS A 525 7.96 -14.67 -26.89
CA HIS A 525 7.18 -14.28 -25.72
C HIS A 525 6.29 -15.44 -25.21
N PRO A 526 6.24 -15.74 -23.89
CA PRO A 526 5.56 -16.94 -23.36
C PRO A 526 4.07 -17.00 -23.73
N ALA A 527 3.37 -15.86 -23.70
CA ALA A 527 1.97 -15.77 -24.13
C ALA A 527 1.74 -15.75 -25.67
N ALA A 528 2.72 -16.16 -26.49
CA ALA A 528 2.60 -16.23 -27.95
C ALA A 528 1.32 -16.90 -28.51
N PRO A 529 0.73 -17.97 -27.93
CA PRO A 529 -0.56 -18.49 -28.42
C PRO A 529 -1.70 -17.47 -28.25
N ARG A 530 -1.80 -16.81 -27.08
CA ARG A 530 -2.82 -15.78 -26.78
C ARG A 530 -2.68 -14.54 -27.69
N VAL A 531 -1.44 -14.19 -28.07
CA VAL A 531 -1.16 -13.14 -29.07
C VAL A 531 -1.66 -13.56 -30.46
N ARG A 532 -1.46 -14.81 -30.89
CA ARG A 532 -1.97 -15.31 -32.18
C ARG A 532 -3.49 -15.35 -32.24
N GLU A 533 -4.14 -15.75 -31.15
CA GLU A 533 -5.60 -15.73 -31.01
C GLU A 533 -6.16 -14.31 -31.14
N LYS A 534 -5.60 -13.34 -30.41
CA LYS A 534 -5.95 -11.90 -30.55
C LYS A 534 -5.73 -11.38 -31.97
N LEU A 535 -4.62 -11.75 -32.62
CA LEU A 535 -4.36 -11.40 -34.03
C LEU A 535 -5.39 -12.01 -35.01
N GLN A 536 -5.81 -13.25 -34.79
CA GLN A 536 -6.88 -13.88 -35.57
C GLN A 536 -8.22 -13.16 -35.36
N SER A 537 -8.53 -12.75 -34.12
CA SER A 537 -9.71 -11.95 -33.82
C SER A 537 -9.69 -10.59 -34.54
N VAL A 538 -8.58 -9.84 -34.49
CA VAL A 538 -8.38 -8.60 -35.26
C VAL A 538 -8.64 -8.84 -36.75
N GLN A 539 -8.03 -9.87 -37.34
CA GLN A 539 -8.18 -10.18 -38.75
C GLN A 539 -9.64 -10.49 -39.11
N VAL A 540 -10.32 -11.33 -38.34
CA VAL A 540 -11.71 -11.74 -38.58
C VAL A 540 -12.70 -10.59 -38.43
N GLN A 541 -12.51 -9.70 -37.44
CA GLN A 541 -13.40 -8.54 -37.29
C GLN A 541 -13.11 -7.48 -38.36
N TRP A 542 -11.87 -7.32 -38.79
CA TRP A 542 -11.50 -6.43 -39.91
C TRP A 542 -12.12 -6.89 -41.23
N THR A 543 -11.97 -8.17 -41.63
CA THR A 543 -12.57 -8.63 -42.90
C THR A 543 -14.09 -8.51 -42.89
N ARG A 544 -14.75 -8.79 -41.76
CA ARG A 544 -16.21 -8.58 -41.59
C ARG A 544 -16.65 -7.12 -41.78
N VAL A 545 -15.82 -6.14 -41.44
CA VAL A 545 -16.10 -4.72 -41.69
C VAL A 545 -15.90 -4.39 -43.16
N GLN A 546 -14.85 -4.91 -43.80
CA GLN A 546 -14.63 -4.76 -45.26
C GLN A 546 -15.79 -5.37 -46.05
N GLU A 547 -16.12 -6.64 -45.81
CA GLU A 547 -17.23 -7.38 -46.42
C GLU A 547 -18.56 -6.65 -46.29
N ARG A 548 -18.91 -6.19 -45.06
CA ARG A 548 -20.17 -5.46 -44.85
C ARG A 548 -20.17 -4.07 -45.49
N SER A 549 -19.02 -3.42 -45.61
CA SER A 549 -18.90 -2.15 -46.34
C SER A 549 -19.09 -2.34 -47.84
N GLU A 550 -18.48 -3.37 -48.43
CA GLU A 550 -18.67 -3.70 -49.84
C GLU A 550 -20.11 -4.12 -50.14
N GLN A 551 -20.74 -4.89 -49.25
CA GLN A 551 -22.17 -5.21 -49.32
C GLN A 551 -23.02 -3.94 -49.31
N ARG A 552 -22.79 -3.03 -48.35
CA ARG A 552 -23.51 -1.76 -48.21
C ARG A 552 -23.33 -0.87 -49.46
N ARG A 553 -22.13 -0.81 -50.03
CA ARG A 553 -21.83 -0.12 -51.30
C ARG A 553 -22.62 -0.70 -52.47
N GLY A 554 -22.67 -2.03 -52.57
CA GLY A 554 -23.43 -2.74 -53.59
C GLY A 554 -24.93 -2.48 -53.48
N GLN A 555 -25.49 -2.52 -52.27
CA GLN A 555 -26.91 -2.21 -52.02
C GLN A 555 -27.26 -0.76 -52.39
N LEU A 556 -26.41 0.22 -52.06
CA LEU A 556 -26.63 1.62 -52.42
C LEU A 556 -26.53 1.87 -53.94
N LEU A 557 -25.60 1.20 -54.64
CA LEU A 557 -25.50 1.25 -56.10
C LEU A 557 -26.73 0.64 -56.78
N ALA A 558 -27.20 -0.52 -56.32
CA ALA A 558 -28.40 -1.15 -56.86
C ALA A 558 -29.67 -0.32 -56.59
N SER A 559 -29.79 0.27 -55.40
CA SER A 559 -30.86 1.22 -55.07
C SER A 559 -30.86 2.42 -56.01
N LEU A 560 -29.69 3.02 -56.25
CA LEU A 560 -29.56 4.13 -57.18
C LEU A 560 -30.04 3.78 -58.60
N GLN A 561 -29.55 2.67 -59.16
CA GLN A 561 -29.97 2.18 -60.48
C GLN A 561 -31.49 1.91 -60.55
N LEU A 562 -32.09 1.44 -59.45
CA LEU A 562 -33.53 1.25 -59.35
C LEU A 562 -34.30 2.58 -59.34
N GLN A 563 -33.86 3.60 -58.60
CA GLN A 563 -34.56 4.89 -58.59
C GLN A 563 -34.39 5.65 -59.92
N GLU A 564 -33.22 5.55 -60.56
CA GLU A 564 -32.97 6.09 -61.91
C GLU A 564 -33.89 5.41 -62.93
N TRP A 565 -33.96 4.07 -62.94
CA TRP A 565 -34.90 3.33 -63.79
C TRP A 565 -36.37 3.66 -63.52
N LYS A 566 -36.78 3.85 -62.26
CA LYS A 566 -38.15 4.28 -61.92
C LYS A 566 -38.47 5.67 -62.45
N GLN A 567 -37.49 6.58 -62.48
CA GLN A 567 -37.66 7.91 -63.06
C GLN A 567 -37.83 7.80 -64.58
N ASP A 568 -36.92 7.11 -65.28
CA ASP A 568 -36.98 6.93 -66.74
C ASP A 568 -38.30 6.30 -67.20
N VAL A 569 -38.78 5.28 -66.47
CA VAL A 569 -40.08 4.63 -66.72
C VAL A 569 -41.27 5.58 -66.53
N VAL A 570 -41.20 6.53 -65.60
CA VAL A 570 -42.24 7.56 -65.43
C VAL A 570 -42.15 8.62 -66.54
N GLU A 571 -40.95 9.06 -66.91
CA GLU A 571 -40.75 10.02 -68.01
C GLU A 571 -41.24 9.46 -69.35
N LEU A 572 -40.94 8.20 -69.66
CA LEU A 572 -41.44 7.52 -70.86
C LEU A 572 -42.97 7.29 -70.81
N MET A 573 -43.55 7.02 -69.64
CA MET A 573 -45.02 6.96 -69.50
C MET A 573 -45.70 8.31 -69.76
N LEU A 574 -45.14 9.41 -69.24
CA LEU A 574 -45.66 10.76 -69.48
C LEU A 574 -45.55 11.16 -70.97
N TRP A 575 -44.43 10.80 -71.62
CA TRP A 575 -44.27 10.95 -73.06
C TRP A 575 -45.32 10.13 -73.85
N MET A 576 -45.57 8.87 -73.45
CA MET A 576 -46.62 8.05 -74.07
C MET A 576 -48.02 8.69 -73.92
N GLU A 577 -48.31 9.32 -72.79
CA GLU A 577 -49.58 10.00 -72.54
C GLU A 577 -49.72 11.31 -73.35
N GLU A 578 -48.61 12.02 -73.62
CA GLU A 578 -48.57 13.12 -74.59
C GLU A 578 -48.92 12.62 -76.00
N LYS A 579 -48.24 11.57 -76.49
CA LYS A 579 -48.48 11.02 -77.84
C LYS A 579 -49.86 10.37 -77.96
N TRP A 580 -50.37 9.73 -76.91
CA TRP A 580 -51.75 9.27 -76.81
C TRP A 580 -52.76 10.42 -76.96
N SER A 581 -52.49 11.54 -76.30
CA SER A 581 -53.33 12.75 -76.40
C SER A 581 -53.29 13.41 -77.78
N VAL A 582 -52.29 13.11 -78.61
CA VAL A 582 -52.27 13.42 -80.05
C VAL A 582 -53.02 12.37 -80.86
N ALA A 583 -52.88 11.08 -80.50
CA ALA A 583 -53.53 9.95 -81.17
C ALA A 583 -55.06 9.92 -81.01
N ALA A 584 -55.58 10.34 -79.86
CA ALA A 584 -57.01 10.33 -79.54
C ALA A 584 -57.83 11.50 -80.14
N ARG A 585 -57.17 12.53 -80.72
CA ARG A 585 -57.88 13.72 -81.27
C ARG A 585 -58.60 13.41 -82.58
N GLU A 586 -59.92 13.44 -82.57
CA GLU A 586 -60.78 13.03 -83.69
C GLU A 586 -60.45 13.71 -85.06
N PRO A 587 -60.66 12.99 -86.19
CA PRO A 587 -60.44 13.51 -87.53
C PRO A 587 -61.59 14.43 -87.97
N SER A 588 -61.58 15.70 -87.55
CA SER A 588 -62.59 16.68 -87.97
C SER A 588 -62.72 16.81 -89.50
N GLN A 589 -63.97 16.93 -90.00
CA GLN A 589 -64.41 16.64 -91.37
C GLN A 589 -63.94 17.62 -92.48
N VAL A 590 -62.95 18.49 -92.24
CA VAL A 590 -62.52 19.52 -93.21
C VAL A 590 -61.43 18.96 -94.15
N PRO A 591 -61.64 18.86 -95.47
CA PRO A 591 -60.71 18.19 -96.40
C PRO A 591 -59.27 18.70 -96.33
N SER A 592 -59.08 20.02 -96.44
CA SER A 592 -57.76 20.69 -96.37
C SER A 592 -56.99 20.47 -95.06
N SER A 593 -57.64 19.91 -94.03
CA SER A 593 -56.98 19.52 -92.78
C SER A 593 -56.37 18.10 -92.81
N ILE A 594 -56.86 17.19 -93.67
CA ILE A 594 -56.53 15.77 -93.66
C ILE A 594 -55.07 15.53 -94.04
N LEU A 595 -54.60 16.08 -95.16
CA LEU A 595 -53.19 16.01 -95.59
C LEU A 595 -52.19 16.68 -94.63
N ARG A 596 -52.66 17.53 -93.71
CA ARG A 596 -51.84 18.13 -92.63
C ARG A 596 -51.88 17.27 -91.35
N LYS A 597 -53.01 16.62 -91.06
CA LYS A 597 -53.15 15.63 -89.98
C LYS A 597 -52.28 14.39 -90.28
N LEU A 598 -52.33 13.88 -91.51
CA LEU A 598 -51.54 12.71 -91.93
C LEU A 598 -50.04 12.97 -91.81
N ARG A 599 -49.50 14.06 -92.38
CA ARG A 599 -48.07 14.41 -92.23
C ARG A 599 -47.59 14.65 -90.80
N ARG A 600 -48.50 14.95 -89.86
CA ARG A 600 -48.21 15.03 -88.41
C ARG A 600 -48.26 13.64 -87.75
N HIS A 601 -49.20 12.80 -88.16
CA HIS A 601 -49.29 11.41 -87.72
C HIS A 601 -48.05 10.60 -88.18
N GLU A 602 -47.67 10.69 -89.47
CA GLU A 602 -46.42 10.15 -90.04
C GLU A 602 -45.16 10.60 -89.28
N ALA A 603 -45.20 11.78 -88.64
CA ALA A 603 -44.09 12.29 -87.82
C ALA A 603 -44.06 11.64 -86.43
N VAL A 604 -45.21 11.50 -85.76
CA VAL A 604 -45.32 10.81 -84.47
C VAL A 604 -45.08 9.30 -84.63
N GLU A 605 -45.41 8.69 -85.77
CA GLU A 605 -45.00 7.31 -86.09
C GLU A 605 -43.47 7.18 -86.20
N ARG A 606 -42.79 8.16 -86.81
CA ARG A 606 -41.31 8.20 -86.85
C ARG A 606 -40.70 8.45 -85.47
N GLU A 607 -41.34 9.24 -84.61
CA GLU A 607 -40.97 9.37 -83.19
C GLU A 607 -41.11 8.03 -82.46
N LEU A 608 -42.25 7.32 -82.61
CA LEU A 608 -42.47 5.99 -82.01
C LEU A 608 -41.46 4.94 -82.47
N ILE A 609 -41.14 4.89 -83.76
CA ILE A 609 -40.12 3.97 -84.30
C ILE A 609 -38.74 4.27 -83.73
N ALA A 610 -38.39 5.55 -83.51
CA ALA A 610 -37.12 5.93 -82.88
C ALA A 610 -37.09 5.59 -81.38
N THR A 611 -38.18 5.84 -80.64
CA THR A 611 -38.29 5.55 -79.20
C THR A 611 -38.40 4.06 -78.88
N ARG A 612 -38.73 3.20 -79.87
CA ARG A 612 -38.88 1.74 -79.69
C ARG A 612 -37.66 1.08 -79.05
N GLY A 613 -36.45 1.47 -79.44
CA GLY A 613 -35.21 0.96 -78.83
C GLY A 613 -35.13 1.26 -77.33
N HIS A 614 -35.32 2.53 -76.95
CA HIS A 614 -35.30 2.96 -75.56
C HIS A 614 -36.37 2.28 -74.68
N MET A 615 -37.55 1.98 -75.24
CA MET A 615 -38.57 1.14 -74.56
C MET A 615 -38.05 -0.30 -74.32
N GLU A 616 -37.44 -0.93 -75.33
CA GLU A 616 -36.88 -2.28 -75.22
C GLU A 616 -35.69 -2.34 -74.25
N ASP A 617 -34.84 -1.30 -74.24
CA ASP A 617 -33.74 -1.10 -73.30
C ASP A 617 -34.24 -0.94 -71.86
N LEU A 618 -35.23 -0.08 -71.61
CA LEU A 618 -35.81 0.10 -70.26
C LEU A 618 -36.53 -1.16 -69.75
N GLN A 619 -37.19 -1.91 -70.64
CA GLN A 619 -37.73 -3.21 -70.27
C GLN A 619 -36.62 -4.22 -69.93
N GLN A 620 -35.48 -4.16 -70.62
CA GLN A 620 -34.34 -5.05 -70.34
C GLN A 620 -33.65 -4.69 -69.01
N ALA A 621 -33.36 -3.41 -68.77
CA ALA A 621 -32.84 -2.93 -67.50
C ALA A 621 -33.76 -3.32 -66.32
N GLY A 622 -35.07 -3.17 -66.47
CA GLY A 622 -36.04 -3.61 -65.45
C GLY A 622 -36.01 -5.13 -65.21
N ARG A 623 -35.86 -5.96 -66.26
CA ARG A 623 -35.69 -7.42 -66.12
C ARG A 623 -34.39 -7.79 -65.40
N GLU A 624 -33.33 -7.02 -65.59
CA GLU A 624 -32.04 -7.24 -64.89
C GLU A 624 -32.12 -6.81 -63.42
N LEU A 625 -32.84 -5.72 -63.11
CA LEU A 625 -33.12 -5.27 -61.74
C LEU A 625 -33.96 -6.26 -60.92
N LEU A 626 -34.87 -7.02 -61.55
CA LEU A 626 -35.60 -8.11 -60.88
C LEU A 626 -34.67 -9.17 -60.29
N CYS A 627 -33.53 -9.45 -60.94
CA CYS A 627 -32.56 -10.44 -60.48
C CYS A 627 -31.63 -9.92 -59.37
N SER A 628 -31.43 -8.60 -59.27
CA SER A 628 -30.49 -8.00 -58.31
C SER A 628 -31.14 -7.41 -57.06
N ILE A 629 -32.46 -7.11 -57.06
CA ILE A 629 -33.14 -6.41 -55.96
C ILE A 629 -34.40 -7.15 -55.48
N PRO A 630 -34.26 -8.16 -54.59
CA PRO A 630 -35.38 -9.00 -54.16
C PRO A 630 -36.56 -8.23 -53.52
N HIS A 631 -36.28 -7.17 -52.76
CA HIS A 631 -37.31 -6.41 -52.04
C HIS A 631 -38.13 -5.45 -52.92
N ALA A 632 -37.78 -5.30 -54.20
CA ALA A 632 -38.46 -4.40 -55.13
C ALA A 632 -39.17 -5.14 -56.28
N GLN A 633 -39.14 -6.49 -56.29
CA GLN A 633 -39.59 -7.29 -57.43
C GLN A 633 -41.04 -7.00 -57.86
N GLU A 634 -41.98 -6.85 -56.92
CA GLU A 634 -43.39 -6.58 -57.23
C GLU A 634 -43.61 -5.18 -57.85
N ASP A 635 -42.91 -4.15 -57.36
CA ASP A 635 -42.97 -2.78 -57.87
C ASP A 635 -42.32 -2.69 -59.27
N ILE A 636 -41.18 -3.36 -59.49
CA ILE A 636 -40.53 -3.45 -60.80
C ILE A 636 -41.43 -4.21 -61.79
N GLN A 637 -41.98 -5.35 -61.40
CA GLN A 637 -42.81 -6.21 -62.26
C GLN A 637 -44.12 -5.53 -62.67
N SER A 638 -44.81 -4.86 -61.73
CA SER A 638 -46.03 -4.10 -62.03
C SER A 638 -45.78 -2.92 -62.97
N ARG A 639 -44.66 -2.20 -62.79
CA ARG A 639 -44.23 -1.13 -63.70
C ARG A 639 -43.90 -1.64 -65.10
N LEU A 640 -43.16 -2.75 -65.22
CA LEU A 640 -42.87 -3.38 -66.52
C LEU A 640 -44.15 -3.78 -67.26
N GLN A 641 -45.13 -4.35 -66.57
CA GLN A 641 -46.42 -4.71 -67.14
C GLN A 641 -47.22 -3.48 -67.59
N GLY A 642 -47.31 -2.44 -66.74
CA GLY A 642 -48.00 -1.20 -67.07
C GLY A 642 -47.35 -0.42 -68.23
N LEU A 643 -46.01 -0.41 -68.28
CA LEU A 643 -45.21 0.20 -69.35
C LEU A 643 -45.46 -0.52 -70.69
N GLY A 644 -45.42 -1.86 -70.70
CA GLY A 644 -45.73 -2.67 -71.88
C GLY A 644 -47.15 -2.47 -72.39
N HIS A 645 -48.16 -2.56 -71.50
CA HIS A 645 -49.57 -2.38 -71.85
C HIS A 645 -49.84 -0.99 -72.45
N LYS A 646 -49.32 0.09 -71.84
CA LYS A 646 -49.46 1.45 -72.38
C LYS A 646 -48.84 1.59 -73.78
N TRP A 647 -47.70 0.95 -74.03
CA TRP A 647 -47.04 1.00 -75.33
C TRP A 647 -47.80 0.22 -76.41
N GLU A 648 -48.28 -0.98 -76.11
CA GLU A 648 -49.12 -1.77 -77.03
C GLU A 648 -50.43 -1.03 -77.35
N GLU A 649 -51.09 -0.46 -76.34
CA GLU A 649 -52.30 0.33 -76.47
C GLU A 649 -52.07 1.59 -77.32
N LEU A 650 -50.98 2.34 -77.08
CA LEU A 650 -50.61 3.51 -77.87
C LEU A 650 -50.35 3.18 -79.35
N ASN A 651 -49.61 2.10 -79.62
CA ASN A 651 -49.36 1.64 -80.99
C ASN A 651 -50.66 1.22 -81.68
N ARG A 652 -51.55 0.50 -80.98
CA ARG A 652 -52.88 0.15 -81.48
C ARG A 652 -53.70 1.39 -81.85
N LYS A 653 -53.77 2.40 -80.98
CA LYS A 653 -54.52 3.64 -81.28
C LYS A 653 -53.87 4.51 -82.35
N MET A 654 -52.55 4.47 -82.49
CA MET A 654 -51.89 5.10 -83.63
C MET A 654 -52.19 4.38 -84.94
N ALA A 655 -52.20 3.04 -84.98
CA ALA A 655 -52.61 2.29 -86.16
C ALA A 655 -54.09 2.55 -86.55
N GLU A 656 -55.02 2.46 -85.59
CA GLU A 656 -56.44 2.79 -85.81
C GLU A 656 -56.63 4.22 -86.37
N ARG A 657 -55.83 5.18 -85.88
CA ARG A 657 -55.81 6.56 -86.38
C ARG A 657 -55.23 6.66 -87.79
N GLY A 658 -54.16 5.93 -88.08
CA GLY A 658 -53.53 5.90 -89.39
C GLY A 658 -54.47 5.37 -90.46
N ASP A 659 -55.09 4.23 -90.20
CA ASP A 659 -56.14 3.66 -91.04
C ASP A 659 -57.31 4.63 -91.22
N ALA A 660 -57.81 5.25 -90.14
CA ALA A 660 -58.91 6.23 -90.24
C ALA A 660 -58.52 7.48 -91.05
N LEU A 661 -57.31 8.02 -90.92
CA LEU A 661 -56.82 9.15 -91.72
C LEU A 661 -56.56 8.76 -93.17
N GLN A 662 -56.11 7.53 -93.43
CA GLN A 662 -55.89 6.99 -94.77
C GLN A 662 -57.22 6.71 -95.49
N GLN A 663 -58.21 6.14 -94.79
CA GLN A 663 -59.57 5.98 -95.30
C GLN A 663 -60.24 7.34 -95.55
N ALA A 664 -60.10 8.32 -94.65
CA ALA A 664 -60.62 9.67 -94.85
C ALA A 664 -59.96 10.36 -96.07
N ARG A 665 -58.66 10.15 -96.31
CA ARG A 665 -57.95 10.62 -97.51
C ARG A 665 -58.44 9.90 -98.77
N GLN A 666 -58.72 8.60 -98.73
CA GLN A 666 -59.31 7.86 -99.84
C GLN A 666 -60.74 8.34 -100.13
N GLN A 667 -61.54 8.65 -99.11
CA GLN A 667 -62.86 9.25 -99.25
C GLN A 667 -62.79 10.67 -99.83
N GLU A 668 -61.83 11.50 -99.41
CA GLU A 668 -61.55 12.82 -100.01
C GLU A 668 -61.20 12.70 -101.50
N GLN A 669 -60.34 11.74 -101.87
CA GLN A 669 -60.00 11.46 -103.27
C GLN A 669 -61.20 10.95 -104.08
N LEU A 670 -62.03 10.08 -103.51
CA LEU A 670 -63.25 9.59 -104.16
C LEU A 670 -64.32 10.68 -104.29
N LEU A 671 -64.47 11.58 -103.31
CA LEU A 671 -65.35 12.74 -103.40
C LEU A 671 -64.86 13.75 -104.45
N GLY A 672 -63.56 13.98 -104.56
CA GLY A 672 -62.97 14.78 -105.64
C GLY A 672 -63.23 14.16 -107.03
N LEU A 673 -63.12 12.83 -107.16
CA LEU A 673 -63.46 12.11 -108.39
C LEU A 673 -64.97 12.13 -108.69
N LEU A 674 -65.83 12.05 -107.68
CA LEU A 674 -67.28 12.18 -107.84
C LEU A 674 -67.68 13.60 -108.26
N GLN A 675 -67.07 14.64 -107.70
CA GLN A 675 -67.26 16.02 -108.17
C GLN A 675 -66.79 16.19 -109.63
N GLN A 676 -65.71 15.52 -110.05
CA GLN A 676 -65.30 15.47 -111.46
C GLN A 676 -66.29 14.72 -112.36
N ILE A 677 -67.04 13.74 -111.83
CA ILE A 677 -68.11 13.04 -112.55
C ILE A 677 -69.38 13.91 -112.64
N GLU A 678 -69.76 14.63 -111.58
CA GLU A 678 -70.87 15.60 -111.62
C GLU A 678 -70.61 16.73 -112.62
N HIS A 679 -69.40 17.32 -112.61
CA HIS A 679 -68.99 18.30 -113.61
C HIS A 679 -68.80 17.69 -115.01
N GLY A 680 -68.62 16.37 -115.10
CA GLY A 680 -68.54 15.61 -116.35
C GLY A 680 -69.88 15.46 -117.07
N PHE A 681 -71.00 15.41 -116.34
CA PHE A 681 -72.34 15.28 -116.93
C PHE A 681 -72.82 16.54 -117.66
N THR A 682 -72.22 17.71 -117.39
CA THR A 682 -72.62 18.99 -117.99
C THR A 682 -71.88 19.37 -119.28
N HIS A 683 -71.05 18.49 -119.87
CA HIS A 683 -70.23 18.87 -121.05
C HIS A 683 -70.13 17.88 -122.22
N GLN A 684 -71.20 17.13 -122.53
CA GLN A 684 -71.31 16.42 -123.82
C GLN A 684 -71.80 17.33 -124.97
N LYS A 685 -70.88 18.09 -125.59
CA LYS A 685 -71.04 18.62 -126.97
C LYS A 685 -69.66 18.91 -127.58
N ALA A 686 -69.45 18.47 -128.83
CA ALA A 686 -68.17 18.31 -129.56
C ALA A 686 -67.22 17.28 -128.90
N ARG A 687 -66.87 16.13 -129.49
CA ARG A 687 -66.23 15.81 -130.80
C ARG A 687 -64.79 16.32 -130.90
N VAL A 688 -63.76 15.57 -131.32
CA VAL A 688 -63.46 14.12 -131.56
C VAL A 688 -62.07 14.11 -132.24
N ALA A 689 -61.09 13.31 -131.80
CA ALA A 689 -59.93 12.89 -132.62
C ALA A 689 -59.03 11.78 -131.96
N LEU A 690 -59.18 10.54 -132.44
CA LEU A 690 -58.14 9.51 -132.75
C LEU A 690 -57.02 9.15 -131.72
N LEU A 691 -57.05 7.96 -131.09
CA LEU A 691 -56.37 6.66 -131.44
C LEU A 691 -54.90 6.53 -130.94
N PHE A 692 -54.55 5.69 -129.95
CA PHE A 692 -54.28 4.20 -129.95
C PHE A 692 -52.89 3.80 -130.54
N PRO A 693 -52.22 2.65 -130.18
CA PRO A 693 -52.50 1.64 -129.12
C PRO A 693 -51.28 1.04 -128.32
N CYS A 694 -51.54 0.18 -127.31
CA CYS A 694 -50.75 -1.05 -126.91
C CYS A 694 -49.30 -0.97 -126.31
N VAL A 695 -48.71 -1.95 -125.59
CA VAL A 695 -49.18 -3.10 -124.72
C VAL A 695 -48.01 -3.72 -123.88
N VAL A 696 -48.24 -4.01 -122.58
CA VAL A 696 -47.71 -5.14 -121.72
C VAL A 696 -46.20 -5.36 -121.36
N ASN A 697 -45.97 -5.66 -120.06
CA ASN A 697 -44.92 -6.49 -119.38
C ASN A 697 -43.52 -5.96 -118.91
N ASN A 698 -43.37 -6.01 -117.57
CA ASN A 698 -42.34 -6.72 -116.76
C ASN A 698 -40.87 -6.24 -116.54
N LEU A 699 -40.47 -6.41 -115.27
CA LEU A 699 -39.13 -6.63 -114.67
C LEU A 699 -38.13 -5.45 -114.53
N SER A 700 -37.38 -5.50 -113.42
CA SER A 700 -36.25 -4.65 -113.01
C SER A 700 -34.91 -5.40 -113.21
N PRO A 701 -33.69 -4.85 -112.96
CA PRO A 701 -33.23 -3.46 -112.67
C PRO A 701 -32.18 -3.06 -113.77
N PRO A 702 -30.95 -2.47 -113.57
CA PRO A 702 -30.35 -1.63 -112.51
C PRO A 702 -29.53 -0.38 -112.96
N GLU A 703 -29.07 0.40 -111.96
CA GLU A 703 -27.82 1.20 -111.88
C GLU A 703 -27.40 2.36 -112.84
N ARG A 704 -27.00 3.48 -112.18
CA ARG A 704 -25.88 4.43 -112.49
C ARG A 704 -25.95 5.33 -113.76
N LYS A 705 -26.06 6.68 -113.66
CA LYS A 705 -24.98 7.63 -113.26
C LYS A 705 -25.39 9.14 -113.41
N LYS A 706 -24.84 10.03 -112.54
CA LYS A 706 -24.35 11.44 -112.80
C LYS A 706 -25.39 12.54 -113.19
N HIS A 707 -25.20 13.87 -113.01
CA HIS A 707 -24.22 14.75 -112.30
C HIS A 707 -24.86 16.14 -111.97
N GLU A 708 -24.24 16.93 -111.08
CA GLU A 708 -24.26 18.42 -110.97
C GLU A 708 -25.55 19.22 -110.58
N GLY A 709 -25.33 20.47 -110.12
CA GLY A 709 -26.32 21.51 -109.75
C GLY A 709 -26.20 22.76 -110.66
N PRO A 710 -26.32 24.04 -110.20
CA PRO A 710 -26.58 24.57 -108.84
C PRO A 710 -27.62 25.74 -108.74
N GLY A 711 -27.86 26.28 -107.51
CA GLY A 711 -28.02 27.73 -107.24
C GLY A 711 -29.38 28.47 -107.39
N ASN A 712 -29.79 29.18 -106.31
CA ASN A 712 -30.31 30.57 -106.19
C ASN A 712 -31.30 31.19 -107.23
N SER A 713 -32.26 32.08 -106.88
CA SER A 713 -32.71 32.67 -105.58
C SER A 713 -33.92 33.63 -105.76
N VAL A 714 -34.37 34.28 -104.66
CA VAL A 714 -35.03 35.63 -104.53
C VAL A 714 -36.47 35.71 -103.96
N TRP A 715 -36.53 36.03 -102.65
CA TRP A 715 -37.38 37.00 -101.91
C TRP A 715 -38.72 37.54 -102.46
N ALA A 716 -39.74 37.60 -101.58
CA ALA A 716 -40.39 38.85 -101.16
C ALA A 716 -41.19 38.73 -99.83
N LEU A 717 -41.04 39.73 -98.95
CA LEU A 717 -41.98 40.23 -97.91
C LEU A 717 -42.74 39.27 -96.98
N GLN A 718 -42.41 39.34 -95.67
CA GLN A 718 -43.29 39.99 -94.69
C GLN A 718 -42.47 40.48 -93.48
N VAL A 719 -42.63 41.74 -93.07
CA VAL A 719 -42.01 42.30 -91.85
C VAL A 719 -43.11 42.52 -90.81
N GLY A 720 -42.93 42.04 -89.58
CA GLY A 720 -43.91 42.22 -88.50
C GLY A 720 -43.55 41.53 -87.17
N ASP A 721 -43.03 40.30 -87.22
CA ASP A 721 -42.84 39.43 -86.04
C ASP A 721 -41.91 39.94 -84.92
N ASP A 722 -40.97 40.83 -85.21
CA ASP A 722 -39.93 41.20 -84.24
C ASP A 722 -40.43 42.17 -83.15
N SER A 723 -41.57 42.85 -83.38
CA SER A 723 -42.21 43.69 -82.35
C SER A 723 -42.86 42.83 -81.25
N ASP A 724 -43.62 41.79 -81.63
CA ASP A 724 -44.34 40.95 -80.65
C ASP A 724 -43.37 40.13 -79.79
N ARG A 725 -42.23 39.70 -80.33
CA ARG A 725 -41.18 38.99 -79.57
C ARG A 725 -40.49 39.90 -78.55
N SER A 726 -40.35 41.18 -78.86
CA SER A 726 -39.88 42.20 -77.91
C SER A 726 -40.93 42.47 -76.82
N LEU A 727 -42.22 42.52 -77.20
CA LEU A 727 -43.34 42.70 -76.27
C LEU A 727 -43.47 41.53 -75.28
N ASP A 728 -43.36 40.28 -75.76
CA ASP A 728 -43.40 39.07 -74.92
C ASP A 728 -42.25 39.03 -73.89
N ALA A 729 -41.05 39.44 -74.30
CA ALA A 729 -39.90 39.54 -73.42
C ALA A 729 -40.06 40.65 -72.37
N LYS A 730 -40.65 41.79 -72.75
CA LYS A 730 -41.01 42.89 -71.84
C LYS A 730 -42.07 42.46 -70.83
N GLU A 731 -43.17 41.85 -71.29
CA GLU A 731 -44.28 41.47 -70.42
C GLU A 731 -43.85 40.42 -69.39
N LYS A 732 -43.06 39.41 -69.80
CA LYS A 732 -42.47 38.44 -68.87
C LYS A 732 -41.49 39.09 -67.87
N MET A 733 -40.74 40.11 -68.29
CA MET A 733 -39.88 40.87 -67.37
C MET A 733 -40.71 41.69 -66.37
N GLU A 734 -41.84 42.27 -66.79
CA GLU A 734 -42.76 43.01 -65.92
C GLU A 734 -43.57 42.10 -64.97
N GLN A 735 -43.88 40.87 -65.40
CA GLN A 735 -44.43 39.81 -64.55
C GLN A 735 -43.42 39.38 -63.46
N LEU A 736 -42.17 39.09 -63.82
CA LEU A 736 -41.13 38.77 -62.84
C LEU A 736 -40.83 39.96 -61.91
N GLU A 737 -40.67 41.18 -62.42
CA GLU A 737 -40.56 42.40 -61.60
C GLU A 737 -41.79 42.63 -60.69
N GLY A 738 -42.96 42.11 -61.05
CA GLY A 738 -44.17 42.13 -60.24
C GLY A 738 -44.12 41.14 -59.08
N VAL A 739 -43.75 39.88 -59.35
CA VAL A 739 -43.57 38.84 -58.33
C VAL A 739 -42.44 39.22 -57.36
N LEU A 740 -41.34 39.80 -57.85
CA LEU A 740 -40.23 40.28 -57.00
C LEU A 740 -40.60 41.48 -56.11
N LYS A 741 -41.75 42.13 -56.33
CA LYS A 741 -42.29 43.19 -55.45
C LYS A 741 -43.22 42.63 -54.37
N SER A 742 -43.63 41.35 -54.41
CA SER A 742 -44.33 40.73 -53.29
C SER A 742 -43.32 40.37 -52.19
N ALA A 743 -43.33 41.15 -51.10
CA ALA A 743 -42.42 41.01 -49.97
C ALA A 743 -42.80 39.85 -49.02
N GLU A 744 -43.09 38.66 -49.56
CA GLU A 744 -43.41 37.46 -48.78
C GLU A 744 -42.16 36.87 -48.10
N MET A 745 -41.77 37.47 -46.97
CA MET A 745 -40.86 36.86 -46.01
C MET A 745 -41.62 35.77 -45.23
N GLY A 746 -41.32 34.49 -45.49
CA GLY A 746 -42.03 33.37 -44.87
C GLY A 746 -41.87 33.33 -43.34
N SER A 747 -42.96 33.07 -42.61
CA SER A 747 -42.98 33.10 -41.14
C SER A 747 -42.39 31.86 -40.48
N ASN A 748 -42.41 30.71 -41.17
CA ASN A 748 -42.02 29.40 -40.64
C ASN A 748 -41.09 28.67 -41.63
N LEU A 749 -40.19 27.82 -41.15
CA LEU A 749 -39.23 27.06 -41.96
C LEU A 749 -39.86 26.34 -43.17
N CYS A 750 -41.05 25.74 -43.02
CA CYS A 750 -41.78 25.10 -44.12
C CYS A 750 -42.23 26.10 -45.21
N SER A 751 -42.66 27.31 -44.82
CA SER A 751 -43.04 28.37 -45.75
C SER A 751 -41.83 28.93 -46.50
N ILE A 752 -40.68 29.04 -45.83
CA ILE A 752 -39.44 29.53 -46.44
C ILE A 752 -38.86 28.49 -47.41
N ARG A 753 -38.90 27.18 -47.08
CA ARG A 753 -38.55 26.11 -48.04
C ARG A 753 -39.46 26.11 -49.27
N ARG A 754 -40.75 26.43 -49.12
CA ARG A 754 -41.68 26.63 -50.25
C ARG A 754 -41.25 27.83 -51.11
N LEU A 755 -40.99 28.97 -50.49
CA LEU A 755 -40.52 30.20 -51.15
C LEU A 755 -39.17 29.98 -51.85
N GLN A 756 -38.24 29.22 -51.26
CA GLN A 756 -36.95 28.87 -51.86
C GLN A 756 -37.12 28.01 -53.14
N LYS A 757 -38.10 27.08 -53.16
CA LYS A 757 -38.46 26.32 -54.37
C LYS A 757 -39.09 27.23 -55.45
N GLN A 758 -39.94 28.18 -55.06
CA GLN A 758 -40.49 29.19 -55.97
C GLN A 758 -39.39 30.11 -56.52
N HIS A 759 -38.43 30.53 -55.68
CA HIS A 759 -37.28 31.35 -56.06
C HIS A 759 -36.36 30.64 -57.06
N CYS A 760 -36.12 29.33 -56.86
CA CYS A 760 -35.39 28.50 -57.82
C CYS A 760 -36.11 28.43 -59.18
N GLN A 761 -37.44 28.37 -59.20
CA GLN A 761 -38.22 28.44 -60.44
C GLN A 761 -38.07 29.80 -61.13
N LEU A 762 -38.24 30.91 -60.39
CA LEU A 762 -38.05 32.28 -60.94
C LEU A 762 -36.63 32.51 -61.47
N GLU A 763 -35.62 31.91 -60.83
CA GLU A 763 -34.22 31.98 -61.25
C GLU A 763 -33.96 31.18 -62.55
N ASN A 764 -34.62 30.03 -62.73
CA ASN A 764 -34.61 29.28 -64.00
C ASN A 764 -35.33 30.05 -65.12
N GLU A 765 -36.47 30.68 -64.81
CA GLU A 765 -37.21 31.54 -65.75
C GLU A 765 -36.37 32.80 -66.12
N ARG A 766 -35.64 33.39 -65.17
CA ARG A 766 -34.64 34.45 -65.42
C ARG A 766 -33.54 33.97 -66.36
N GLN A 767 -32.99 32.77 -66.17
CA GLN A 767 -31.97 32.21 -67.07
C GLN A 767 -32.52 31.99 -68.49
N ALA A 768 -33.75 31.50 -68.62
CA ALA A 768 -34.43 31.33 -69.90
C ALA A 768 -34.79 32.67 -70.59
N LEU A 769 -34.97 33.76 -69.85
CA LEU A 769 -35.05 35.12 -70.41
C LEU A 769 -33.66 35.68 -70.74
N GLY A 770 -32.63 35.37 -69.95
CA GLY A 770 -31.25 35.80 -70.19
C GLY A 770 -30.66 35.27 -71.49
N SER A 771 -30.92 33.99 -71.83
CA SER A 771 -30.51 33.41 -73.11
C SER A 771 -31.25 34.05 -74.29
N LYS A 772 -32.56 34.28 -74.18
CA LYS A 772 -33.35 35.04 -75.18
C LYS A 772 -32.84 36.47 -75.35
N MET A 773 -32.54 37.15 -74.25
CA MET A 773 -31.99 38.51 -74.24
C MET A 773 -30.61 38.55 -74.92
N ALA A 774 -29.76 37.55 -74.68
CA ALA A 774 -28.46 37.42 -75.36
C ALA A 774 -28.62 37.22 -76.88
N THR A 775 -29.60 36.43 -77.34
CA THR A 775 -29.88 36.28 -78.77
C THR A 775 -30.47 37.54 -79.41
N LEU A 776 -31.36 38.27 -78.72
CA LEU A 776 -31.89 39.54 -79.21
C LEU A 776 -30.80 40.62 -79.28
N ILE A 777 -29.91 40.67 -78.28
CA ILE A 777 -28.77 41.59 -78.27
C ILE A 777 -27.77 41.26 -79.40
N SER A 778 -27.48 39.99 -79.69
CA SER A 778 -26.57 39.64 -80.78
C SER A 778 -27.18 39.91 -82.16
N GLN A 779 -28.48 39.68 -82.34
CA GLN A 779 -29.23 40.03 -83.55
C GLN A 779 -29.27 41.55 -83.75
N ALA A 780 -29.58 42.33 -82.73
CA ALA A 780 -29.63 43.79 -82.83
C ALA A 780 -28.25 44.42 -83.15
N HIS A 781 -27.15 43.91 -82.59
CA HIS A 781 -25.80 44.38 -82.98
C HIS A 781 -25.43 44.03 -84.43
N SER A 782 -26.11 43.08 -85.07
CA SER A 782 -25.92 42.76 -86.50
C SER A 782 -26.72 43.65 -87.45
N VAL A 783 -27.67 44.46 -86.96
CA VAL A 783 -28.55 45.33 -87.77
C VAL A 783 -28.79 46.67 -87.06
N VAL A 784 -27.98 47.69 -87.35
CA VAL A 784 -28.16 49.05 -86.77
C VAL A 784 -28.03 50.15 -87.82
N THR A 785 -29.05 50.99 -87.92
CA THR A 785 -29.02 52.33 -88.55
C THR A 785 -29.83 53.38 -87.77
N SER A 786 -30.22 53.10 -86.51
CA SER A 786 -31.03 54.03 -85.70
C SER A 786 -30.68 53.97 -84.21
N GLN A 787 -30.43 55.13 -83.62
CA GLN A 787 -29.83 55.26 -82.29
C GLN A 787 -30.82 55.02 -81.13
N THR A 788 -32.09 55.39 -81.30
CA THR A 788 -33.16 55.17 -80.30
C THR A 788 -33.38 53.70 -79.94
N ILE A 789 -33.10 52.78 -80.88
CA ILE A 789 -33.22 51.33 -80.65
C ILE A 789 -32.09 50.84 -79.73
N LEU A 790 -30.87 51.37 -79.87
CA LEU A 790 -29.76 51.06 -78.96
C LEU A 790 -30.01 51.55 -77.54
N GLU A 791 -30.62 52.74 -77.40
CA GLU A 791 -30.95 53.34 -76.10
C GLU A 791 -31.99 52.50 -75.32
N GLU A 792 -33.06 52.03 -75.97
CA GLU A 792 -34.00 51.08 -75.35
C GLU A 792 -33.34 49.71 -75.05
N ILE A 793 -32.51 49.17 -75.94
CA ILE A 793 -31.81 47.90 -75.69
C ILE A 793 -30.87 48.01 -74.47
N GLN A 794 -30.13 49.10 -74.34
CA GLN A 794 -29.32 49.36 -73.13
C GLN A 794 -30.19 49.46 -71.88
N LYS A 795 -31.32 50.16 -71.95
CA LYS A 795 -32.30 50.28 -70.85
C LYS A 795 -32.89 48.93 -70.42
N TYR A 796 -33.24 48.03 -71.35
CA TYR A 796 -33.63 46.66 -71.01
C TYR A 796 -32.45 45.83 -70.46
N GLN A 797 -31.24 46.01 -70.97
CA GLN A 797 -30.05 45.35 -70.42
C GLN A 797 -29.75 45.79 -68.98
N GLN A 798 -29.98 47.06 -68.63
CA GLN A 798 -29.87 47.56 -67.26
C GLN A 798 -31.02 47.06 -66.37
N ARG A 799 -32.28 47.00 -66.86
CA ARG A 799 -33.39 46.35 -66.12
C ARG A 799 -33.08 44.89 -65.80
N PHE A 800 -32.60 44.12 -66.78
CA PHE A 800 -32.23 42.71 -66.58
C PHE A 800 -31.10 42.55 -65.56
N LYS A 801 -30.08 43.42 -65.57
CA LYS A 801 -29.03 43.45 -64.53
C LYS A 801 -29.59 43.80 -63.14
N SER A 802 -30.52 44.76 -63.05
CA SER A 802 -31.17 45.11 -61.78
C SER A 802 -32.00 43.95 -61.24
N LEU A 803 -32.77 43.27 -62.10
CA LEU A 803 -33.56 42.09 -61.75
C LEU A 803 -32.68 40.90 -61.33
N GLN A 804 -31.56 40.68 -62.01
CA GLN A 804 -30.55 39.70 -61.60
C GLN A 804 -29.95 40.04 -60.22
N SER A 805 -29.68 41.32 -59.95
CA SER A 805 -29.22 41.78 -58.63
C SER A 805 -30.27 41.51 -57.54
N HIS A 806 -31.53 41.87 -57.79
CA HIS A 806 -32.62 41.67 -56.82
C HIS A 806 -32.87 40.19 -56.52
N LEU A 807 -32.90 39.32 -57.55
CA LEU A 807 -33.01 37.86 -57.38
C LEU A 807 -31.83 37.28 -56.60
N ALA A 808 -30.60 37.78 -56.79
CA ALA A 808 -29.45 37.37 -55.99
C ALA A 808 -29.54 37.83 -54.52
N THR A 809 -29.94 39.08 -54.27
CA THR A 809 -30.16 39.59 -52.90
C THR A 809 -31.25 38.81 -52.16
N GLN A 810 -32.38 38.55 -52.82
CA GLN A 810 -33.49 37.80 -52.23
C GLN A 810 -33.13 36.32 -52.02
N CYS A 811 -32.30 35.72 -52.88
CA CYS A 811 -31.76 34.38 -52.65
C CYS A 811 -30.95 34.31 -51.34
N LEU A 812 -30.05 35.27 -51.14
CA LEU A 812 -29.25 35.38 -49.90
C LEU A 812 -30.12 35.64 -48.66
N GLN A 813 -31.17 36.46 -48.77
CA GLN A 813 -32.10 36.72 -47.67
C GLN A 813 -32.96 35.49 -47.31
N LEU A 814 -33.44 34.73 -48.31
CA LEU A 814 -34.16 33.49 -48.09
C LEU A 814 -33.24 32.42 -47.47
N GLN A 815 -32.01 32.29 -47.96
CA GLN A 815 -31.00 31.36 -47.42
C GLN A 815 -30.68 31.67 -45.95
N ALA A 816 -30.38 32.93 -45.62
CA ALA A 816 -30.19 33.38 -44.24
C ALA A 816 -31.44 33.12 -43.37
N SER A 817 -32.64 33.28 -43.92
CA SER A 817 -33.88 32.95 -43.20
C SER A 817 -33.97 31.45 -42.89
N VAL A 818 -33.62 30.55 -43.83
CA VAL A 818 -33.57 29.10 -43.57
C VAL A 818 -32.55 28.77 -42.47
N GLU A 819 -31.36 29.37 -42.53
CA GLU A 819 -30.29 29.16 -41.55
C GLU A 819 -30.70 29.61 -40.14
N LEU A 820 -31.36 30.77 -40.01
CA LEU A 820 -31.90 31.25 -38.73
C LEU A 820 -32.95 30.29 -38.16
N TYR A 821 -33.99 29.93 -38.92
CA TYR A 821 -35.06 29.08 -38.41
C TYR A 821 -34.60 27.63 -38.14
N ALA A 822 -33.55 27.16 -38.82
CA ALA A 822 -32.91 25.88 -38.51
C ALA A 822 -32.13 25.94 -37.19
N PHE A 823 -31.36 27.01 -36.97
CA PHE A 823 -30.66 27.25 -35.71
C PHE A 823 -31.64 27.46 -34.54
N ASP A 824 -32.67 28.29 -34.71
CA ASP A 824 -33.75 28.49 -33.73
C ASP A 824 -34.35 27.15 -33.30
N HIS A 825 -34.69 26.28 -34.25
CA HIS A 825 -35.32 25.00 -33.93
C HIS A 825 -34.40 24.10 -33.09
N LEU A 826 -33.12 24.00 -33.44
CA LEU A 826 -32.14 23.22 -32.69
C LEU A 826 -31.91 23.83 -31.30
N SER A 827 -31.61 25.12 -31.22
CA SER A 827 -31.35 25.82 -29.95
C SER A 827 -32.53 25.72 -28.97
N ASN A 828 -33.78 25.80 -29.45
CA ASN A 828 -34.96 25.59 -28.61
C ASN A 828 -35.11 24.15 -28.11
N LEU A 829 -34.73 23.13 -28.89
CA LEU A 829 -34.75 21.73 -28.43
C LEU A 829 -33.76 21.52 -27.27
N GLU A 830 -32.53 22.02 -27.40
CA GLU A 830 -31.51 21.94 -26.33
C GLU A 830 -31.98 22.68 -25.07
N LEU A 831 -32.56 23.88 -25.20
CA LEU A 831 -33.12 24.64 -24.08
C LEU A 831 -34.27 23.90 -23.38
N THR A 832 -35.17 23.24 -24.13
CA THR A 832 -36.22 22.41 -23.51
C THR A 832 -35.65 21.19 -22.79
N TRP A 833 -34.62 20.54 -23.34
CA TRP A 833 -33.97 19.40 -22.69
C TRP A 833 -33.33 19.82 -21.35
N VAL A 834 -32.62 20.95 -21.33
CA VAL A 834 -32.02 21.53 -20.12
C VAL A 834 -33.10 21.81 -19.05
N ALA A 835 -34.24 22.40 -19.43
CA ALA A 835 -35.33 22.68 -18.51
C ALA A 835 -36.02 21.43 -17.94
N GLU A 836 -36.03 20.31 -18.68
CA GLU A 836 -36.58 19.03 -18.20
C GLU A 836 -35.66 18.35 -17.17
N HIS A 837 -34.33 18.43 -17.37
CA HIS A 837 -33.32 17.73 -16.56
C HIS A 837 -32.83 18.53 -15.34
N MET A 838 -33.30 19.77 -15.16
CA MET A 838 -33.01 20.63 -14.01
C MET A 838 -33.40 19.99 -12.65
N PRO A 839 -32.47 19.87 -11.67
CA PRO A 839 -32.75 19.32 -10.35
C PRO A 839 -33.80 20.12 -9.55
N ARG A 840 -35.04 19.61 -9.46
CA ARG A 840 -36.19 20.28 -8.81
C ARG A 840 -36.16 20.34 -7.28
N THR A 841 -35.02 20.02 -6.65
CA THR A 841 -34.90 19.69 -5.22
C THR A 841 -34.03 20.69 -4.47
N SER A 842 -34.62 21.43 -3.53
CA SER A 842 -33.90 22.37 -2.67
C SER A 842 -32.86 21.65 -1.78
N PRO A 843 -31.65 22.22 -1.56
CA PRO A 843 -30.62 21.58 -0.72
C PRO A 843 -31.10 21.17 0.68
N THR A 844 -32.00 21.96 1.26
CA THR A 844 -32.54 21.80 2.63
C THR A 844 -33.32 20.50 2.87
N SER A 845 -33.76 19.77 1.83
CA SER A 845 -34.45 18.49 2.01
C SER A 845 -33.54 17.28 2.23
N TYR A 846 -32.25 17.36 1.85
CA TYR A 846 -31.34 16.22 1.90
C TYR A 846 -30.94 15.81 3.32
N THR A 847 -30.89 16.77 4.25
CA THR A 847 -30.54 16.57 5.66
C THR A 847 -31.65 15.93 6.51
N GLN A 848 -32.79 15.56 5.90
CA GLN A 848 -33.94 14.97 6.59
C GLN A 848 -34.27 13.53 6.16
N CYS A 849 -33.61 12.98 5.13
CA CYS A 849 -33.96 11.67 4.56
C CYS A 849 -32.72 10.81 4.22
N TRP A 850 -31.79 10.70 5.17
CA TRP A 850 -30.50 10.00 5.05
C TRP A 850 -30.63 8.57 4.51
N ASP A 851 -31.67 7.83 4.88
CA ASP A 851 -31.94 6.46 4.44
C ASP A 851 -32.12 6.32 2.92
N SER A 852 -32.51 7.40 2.24
CA SER A 852 -32.68 7.44 0.79
C SER A 852 -31.42 7.87 0.02
N ALA A 853 -30.40 8.38 0.71
CA ALA A 853 -29.28 9.10 0.08
C ALA A 853 -28.49 8.24 -0.93
N GLN A 854 -28.34 6.94 -0.68
CA GLN A 854 -27.67 6.01 -1.60
C GLN A 854 -28.47 5.80 -2.90
N SER A 855 -29.80 5.70 -2.82
CA SER A 855 -30.67 5.59 -4.00
C SER A 855 -30.69 6.89 -4.81
N LEU A 856 -30.66 8.04 -4.12
CA LEU A 856 -30.56 9.35 -4.75
C LEU A 856 -29.19 9.56 -5.42
N GLN A 857 -28.09 9.09 -4.81
CA GLN A 857 -26.77 9.11 -5.44
C GLN A 857 -26.68 8.23 -6.69
N HIS A 858 -27.40 7.09 -6.73
CA HIS A 858 -27.49 6.28 -7.95
C HIS A 858 -28.14 7.08 -9.10
N LYS A 859 -29.33 7.64 -8.85
CA LYS A 859 -30.07 8.47 -9.82
C LYS A 859 -29.28 9.70 -10.27
N HIS A 860 -28.51 10.30 -9.36
CA HIS A 860 -27.64 11.41 -9.70
C HIS A 860 -26.45 10.99 -10.59
N LYS A 861 -25.89 9.78 -10.42
CA LYS A 861 -24.85 9.23 -11.31
C LYS A 861 -25.40 8.91 -12.71
N GLU A 862 -26.66 8.47 -12.80
CA GLU A 862 -27.37 8.26 -14.06
C GLU A 862 -27.52 9.60 -14.81
N LEU A 863 -28.04 10.64 -14.13
CA LEU A 863 -28.13 12.01 -14.67
C LEU A 863 -26.77 12.59 -15.09
N GLN A 864 -25.70 12.36 -14.32
CA GLN A 864 -24.33 12.76 -14.72
C GLN A 864 -23.84 12.05 -15.99
N ALA A 865 -24.27 10.81 -16.25
CA ALA A 865 -23.91 10.10 -17.47
C ALA A 865 -24.67 10.65 -18.69
N GLU A 866 -25.96 10.97 -18.52
CA GLU A 866 -26.80 11.61 -19.53
C GLU A 866 -26.25 12.99 -19.93
N LEU A 867 -25.89 13.84 -18.95
CA LEU A 867 -25.24 15.14 -19.19
C LEU A 867 -23.96 15.01 -20.03
N ARG A 868 -23.08 14.07 -19.68
CA ARG A 868 -21.83 13.83 -20.43
C ARG A 868 -22.07 13.35 -21.86
N ALA A 869 -23.14 12.58 -22.09
CA ALA A 869 -23.54 12.18 -23.44
C ALA A 869 -24.13 13.36 -24.24
N HIS A 870 -24.90 14.23 -23.58
CA HIS A 870 -25.60 15.35 -24.20
C HIS A 870 -24.71 16.58 -24.45
N GLN A 871 -23.62 16.76 -23.69
CA GLN A 871 -22.65 17.86 -23.85
C GLN A 871 -22.14 18.00 -25.30
N GLY A 872 -21.89 16.88 -25.99
CA GLY A 872 -21.46 16.86 -27.40
C GLY A 872 -22.55 17.23 -28.42
N GLN A 873 -23.82 17.24 -28.02
CA GLN A 873 -24.92 17.78 -28.82
C GLN A 873 -24.98 19.30 -28.69
N VAL A 874 -25.06 19.81 -27.45
CA VAL A 874 -25.13 21.24 -27.14
C VAL A 874 -23.96 22.00 -27.75
N GLN A 875 -22.72 21.49 -27.60
CA GLN A 875 -21.53 22.09 -28.19
C GLN A 875 -21.58 22.16 -29.73
N ARG A 876 -22.26 21.23 -30.42
CA ARG A 876 -22.44 21.32 -31.89
C ARG A 876 -23.43 22.42 -32.28
N VAL A 877 -24.52 22.60 -31.51
CA VAL A 877 -25.49 23.68 -31.73
C VAL A 877 -24.85 25.04 -31.48
N LEU A 878 -24.07 25.18 -30.40
CA LEU A 878 -23.32 26.39 -30.08
C LEU A 878 -22.28 26.72 -31.16
N CYS A 879 -21.42 25.77 -31.54
CA CYS A 879 -20.47 25.97 -32.65
C CYS A 879 -21.16 26.31 -33.97
N SER A 880 -22.34 25.75 -34.26
CA SER A 880 -23.12 26.09 -35.46
C SER A 880 -23.60 27.55 -35.42
N GLY A 881 -24.22 27.98 -34.32
CA GLY A 881 -24.66 29.36 -34.13
C GLY A 881 -23.51 30.37 -34.12
N GLN A 882 -22.41 30.07 -33.42
CA GLN A 882 -21.20 30.90 -33.41
C GLN A 882 -20.59 31.06 -34.81
N ASN A 883 -20.53 29.98 -35.61
CA ASN A 883 -20.04 30.04 -37.00
C ASN A 883 -20.98 30.84 -37.93
N LEU A 884 -22.31 30.67 -37.83
CA LEU A 884 -23.28 31.49 -38.56
C LEU A 884 -23.16 32.97 -38.16
N ALA A 885 -22.96 33.24 -36.87
CA ALA A 885 -22.78 34.60 -36.39
C ALA A 885 -21.41 35.21 -36.75
N ALA A 886 -20.42 34.39 -37.15
CA ALA A 886 -19.11 34.80 -37.63
C ALA A 886 -19.05 35.02 -39.15
N SER A 887 -19.88 34.32 -39.94
CA SER A 887 -19.95 34.46 -41.41
C SER A 887 -20.60 35.77 -41.89
N GLY A 888 -21.05 36.63 -40.98
CA GLY A 888 -21.71 37.91 -41.31
C GLY A 888 -23.22 37.80 -41.51
N HIS A 889 -23.86 36.75 -40.98
CA HIS A 889 -25.29 36.49 -41.12
C HIS A 889 -26.17 37.69 -40.67
N PRO A 890 -27.25 38.06 -41.39
CA PRO A 890 -28.09 39.24 -41.09
C PRO A 890 -28.66 39.33 -39.66
N HIS A 891 -28.85 38.19 -39.01
CA HIS A 891 -29.36 38.08 -37.63
C HIS A 891 -28.30 37.63 -36.61
N ALA A 892 -27.01 37.82 -36.91
CA ALA A 892 -25.89 37.36 -36.08
C ALA A 892 -25.92 37.84 -34.62
N GLN A 893 -26.55 38.99 -34.30
CA GLN A 893 -26.72 39.43 -32.91
C GLN A 893 -27.66 38.49 -32.14
N ARG A 894 -28.87 38.25 -32.65
CA ARG A 894 -29.86 37.34 -32.05
C ARG A 894 -29.30 35.92 -31.89
N ILE A 895 -28.59 35.41 -32.90
CA ILE A 895 -27.94 34.10 -32.83
C ILE A 895 -26.92 34.05 -31.67
N ARG A 896 -26.11 35.10 -31.46
CA ARG A 896 -25.18 35.20 -30.32
C ARG A 896 -25.90 35.32 -28.97
N GLU A 897 -27.05 35.97 -28.92
CA GLU A 897 -27.87 36.09 -27.71
C GLU A 897 -28.45 34.73 -27.31
N GLN A 898 -28.98 33.96 -28.27
CA GLN A 898 -29.47 32.59 -28.04
C GLN A 898 -28.34 31.58 -27.75
N CYS A 899 -27.17 31.70 -28.37
CA CYS A 899 -25.99 30.91 -27.97
C CYS A 899 -25.64 31.16 -26.49
N LYS A 900 -25.65 32.43 -26.04
CA LYS A 900 -25.37 32.78 -24.64
C LYS A 900 -26.44 32.31 -23.67
N GLU A 901 -27.71 32.31 -24.07
CA GLU A 901 -28.82 31.77 -23.30
C GLU A 901 -28.64 30.26 -23.08
N LEU A 902 -28.32 29.51 -24.14
CA LEU A 902 -28.03 28.08 -24.07
C LEU A 902 -26.72 27.77 -23.30
N GLU A 903 -25.66 28.54 -23.50
CA GLU A 903 -24.41 28.46 -22.72
C GLU A 903 -24.67 28.70 -21.23
N GLY A 904 -25.51 29.70 -20.89
CA GLY A 904 -25.90 30.03 -19.52
C GLY A 904 -26.75 28.95 -18.85
N CYS A 905 -27.84 28.54 -19.48
CA CYS A 905 -28.73 27.51 -18.92
C CYS A 905 -28.02 26.14 -18.80
N TRP A 906 -27.10 25.81 -19.70
CA TRP A 906 -26.26 24.62 -19.57
C TRP A 906 -25.32 24.71 -18.37
N ALA A 907 -24.64 25.86 -18.17
CA ALA A 907 -23.77 26.07 -17.03
C ALA A 907 -24.53 26.08 -15.68
N GLU A 908 -25.75 26.63 -15.64
CA GLU A 908 -26.63 26.53 -14.47
C GLU A 908 -27.03 25.07 -14.15
N LEU A 909 -27.27 24.25 -15.18
CA LEU A 909 -27.58 22.83 -15.03
C LEU A 909 -26.36 22.02 -14.54
N GLU A 910 -25.17 22.27 -15.10
CA GLU A 910 -23.91 21.69 -14.62
C GLU A 910 -23.68 22.07 -13.14
N GLN A 911 -23.80 23.35 -12.79
CA GLN A 911 -23.63 23.83 -11.41
C GLN A 911 -24.67 23.23 -10.43
N ALA A 912 -25.95 23.18 -10.82
CA ALA A 912 -26.99 22.58 -10.00
C ALA A 912 -26.72 21.09 -9.74
N CYS A 913 -26.20 20.37 -10.73
CA CYS A 913 -25.79 18.99 -10.58
C CYS A 913 -24.53 18.83 -9.71
N GLU A 914 -23.53 19.71 -9.83
CA GLU A 914 -22.35 19.69 -8.94
C GLU A 914 -22.73 19.92 -7.47
N VAL A 915 -23.61 20.89 -7.19
CA VAL A 915 -24.14 21.13 -5.83
C VAL A 915 -24.92 19.91 -5.34
N GLN A 916 -25.80 19.31 -6.15
CA GLN A 916 -26.54 18.10 -5.77
C GLN A 916 -25.59 16.91 -5.50
N SER A 917 -24.53 16.74 -6.30
CA SER A 917 -23.47 15.75 -6.10
C SER A 917 -22.79 15.92 -4.75
N HIS A 918 -22.40 17.16 -4.41
CA HIS A 918 -21.73 17.50 -3.16
C HIS A 918 -22.62 17.22 -1.94
N CYS A 919 -23.87 17.72 -1.95
CA CYS A 919 -24.83 17.48 -0.87
C CYS A 919 -25.14 15.98 -0.68
N LEU A 920 -25.24 15.19 -1.76
CA LEU A 920 -25.44 13.73 -1.68
C LEU A 920 -24.21 12.98 -1.17
N GLN A 921 -22.99 13.45 -1.48
CA GLN A 921 -21.76 12.88 -0.92
C GLN A 921 -21.64 13.16 0.58
N GLN A 922 -21.93 14.39 1.01
CA GLN A 922 -22.02 14.74 2.43
C GLN A 922 -23.10 13.91 3.14
N ALA A 923 -24.29 13.76 2.54
CA ALA A 923 -25.38 12.97 3.13
C ALA A 923 -24.99 11.51 3.41
N ILE A 924 -24.28 10.87 2.47
CA ILE A 924 -23.78 9.50 2.65
C ILE A 924 -22.63 9.44 3.66
N ALA A 925 -21.74 10.44 3.69
CA ALA A 925 -20.66 10.50 4.67
C ALA A 925 -21.18 10.65 6.12
N PHE A 926 -22.22 11.46 6.33
CA PHE A 926 -22.96 11.51 7.60
C PHE A 926 -23.63 10.17 7.93
N GLN A 927 -24.35 9.54 6.98
CA GLN A 927 -24.99 8.24 7.21
C GLN A 927 -23.98 7.16 7.66
N GLN A 928 -22.81 7.10 7.01
CA GLN A 928 -21.72 6.19 7.37
C GLN A 928 -21.11 6.51 8.75
N TYR A 929 -20.98 7.79 9.10
CA TYR A 929 -20.52 8.21 10.43
C TYR A 929 -21.49 7.78 11.53
N PHE A 930 -22.80 8.02 11.36
CA PHE A 930 -23.82 7.61 12.33
C PHE A 930 -23.90 6.08 12.50
N LEU A 931 -23.72 5.31 11.41
CA LEU A 931 -23.63 3.85 11.49
C LEU A 931 -22.44 3.41 12.34
N HIS A 932 -21.21 3.84 12.01
CA HIS A 932 -20.01 3.44 12.73
C HIS A 932 -19.95 3.90 14.19
N ALA A 933 -20.53 5.06 14.50
CA ALA A 933 -20.68 5.49 15.89
C ALA A 933 -21.68 4.61 16.65
N SER A 934 -22.79 4.20 16.03
CA SER A 934 -23.77 3.28 16.63
C SER A 934 -23.20 1.86 16.82
N GLU A 935 -22.38 1.38 15.89
CA GLU A 935 -21.60 0.13 16.03
C GLU A 935 -20.68 0.20 17.26
N LEU A 936 -20.00 1.34 17.47
CA LEU A 936 -19.08 1.54 18.60
C LEU A 936 -19.82 1.70 19.94
N GLU A 937 -20.95 2.41 19.98
CA GLU A 937 -21.83 2.48 21.17
C GLU A 937 -22.36 1.09 21.54
N GLY A 938 -22.79 0.28 20.56
CA GLY A 938 -23.23 -1.09 20.77
C GLY A 938 -22.14 -1.99 21.38
N TRP A 939 -20.91 -1.92 20.86
CA TRP A 939 -19.77 -2.65 21.41
C TRP A 939 -19.45 -2.20 22.85
N VAL A 940 -19.48 -0.89 23.15
CA VAL A 940 -19.23 -0.40 24.52
C VAL A 940 -20.25 -0.94 25.52
N GLU A 941 -21.54 -0.99 25.17
CA GLU A 941 -22.56 -1.57 26.04
C GLU A 941 -22.48 -3.10 26.14
N GLU A 942 -22.00 -3.81 25.09
CA GLU A 942 -21.71 -5.26 25.15
C GLU A 942 -20.57 -5.56 26.14
N LYS A 943 -19.49 -4.76 26.13
CA LYS A 943 -18.31 -5.00 26.98
C LYS A 943 -18.41 -4.40 28.38
N ARG A 944 -19.30 -3.42 28.61
CA ARG A 944 -19.50 -2.78 29.92
C ARG A 944 -19.71 -3.79 31.06
N PRO A 945 -20.58 -4.83 30.94
CA PRO A 945 -20.72 -5.87 31.97
C PRO A 945 -19.40 -6.54 32.34
N LEU A 946 -18.60 -6.93 31.34
CA LEU A 946 -17.31 -7.62 31.54
C LEU A 946 -16.29 -6.75 32.26
N ALA A 947 -16.25 -5.45 31.96
CA ALA A 947 -15.40 -4.49 32.65
C ALA A 947 -15.89 -4.20 34.08
N SER A 948 -17.21 -4.20 34.31
CA SER A 948 -17.84 -3.91 35.62
C SER A 948 -17.93 -5.10 36.58
N SER A 949 -17.53 -6.30 36.14
CA SER A 949 -17.62 -7.52 36.95
C SER A 949 -16.77 -7.44 38.22
N GLN A 950 -17.31 -7.98 39.31
CA GLN A 950 -16.65 -8.16 40.61
C GLN A 950 -16.18 -9.61 40.84
N ASP A 951 -16.31 -10.50 39.85
CA ASP A 951 -15.66 -11.83 39.90
C ASP A 951 -14.16 -11.69 39.59
N TYR A 952 -13.31 -11.89 40.59
CA TYR A 952 -11.86 -11.81 40.46
C TYR A 952 -11.16 -13.17 40.47
N GLY A 953 -11.91 -14.27 40.65
CA GLY A 953 -11.37 -15.61 40.88
C GLY A 953 -11.44 -16.02 42.35
N ARG A 954 -11.54 -17.34 42.60
CA ARG A 954 -11.56 -17.94 43.95
C ARG A 954 -10.22 -18.54 44.36
N ASP A 955 -9.34 -18.74 43.38
CA ASP A 955 -8.02 -19.31 43.52
C ASP A 955 -7.07 -18.68 42.48
N GLU A 956 -5.77 -18.96 42.63
CA GLU A 956 -4.70 -18.45 41.78
C GLU A 956 -4.91 -18.74 40.28
N ALA A 957 -5.40 -19.93 39.93
CA ALA A 957 -5.58 -20.36 38.54
C ALA A 957 -6.83 -19.75 37.90
N ALA A 958 -7.93 -19.64 38.65
CA ALA A 958 -9.13 -18.92 38.24
C ALA A 958 -8.82 -17.43 38.01
N THR A 959 -8.04 -16.83 38.91
CA THR A 959 -7.58 -15.44 38.80
C THR A 959 -6.72 -15.22 37.56
N LEU A 960 -5.75 -16.12 37.28
CA LEU A 960 -4.90 -16.04 36.09
C LEU A 960 -5.68 -16.14 34.77
N GLU A 961 -6.68 -17.03 34.67
CA GLU A 961 -7.52 -17.11 33.46
C GLU A 961 -8.46 -15.90 33.31
N LEU A 962 -8.89 -15.28 34.42
CA LEU A 962 -9.61 -14.00 34.38
C LEU A 962 -8.71 -12.83 33.98
N ILE A 963 -7.44 -12.80 34.41
CA ILE A 963 -6.41 -11.86 33.93
C ILE A 963 -6.20 -12.04 32.42
N ARG A 964 -6.07 -13.28 31.93
CA ARG A 964 -5.88 -13.57 30.50
C ARG A 964 -7.09 -13.13 29.65
N LYS A 965 -8.32 -13.35 30.13
CA LYS A 965 -9.54 -12.81 29.51
C LYS A 965 -9.60 -11.27 29.54
N HIS A 966 -9.10 -10.67 30.62
CA HIS A 966 -9.06 -9.22 30.78
C HIS A 966 -8.02 -8.56 29.86
N GLN A 967 -6.88 -9.21 29.58
CA GLN A 967 -5.89 -8.76 28.60
C GLN A 967 -6.50 -8.67 27.19
N VAL A 968 -7.28 -9.67 26.75
CA VAL A 968 -7.99 -9.62 25.46
C VAL A 968 -8.97 -8.42 25.42
N LEU A 969 -9.68 -8.13 26.52
CA LEU A 969 -10.55 -6.95 26.60
C LEU A 969 -9.76 -5.62 26.54
N GLN A 970 -8.54 -5.57 27.07
CA GLN A 970 -7.65 -4.40 26.93
C GLN A 970 -7.17 -4.22 25.48
N GLU A 971 -6.85 -5.31 24.78
CA GLU A 971 -6.46 -5.29 23.36
C GLU A 971 -7.63 -4.85 22.45
N GLU A 972 -8.83 -5.41 22.65
CA GLU A 972 -10.04 -4.95 21.95
C GLU A 972 -10.28 -3.45 22.20
N LEU A 973 -10.21 -2.99 23.45
CA LEU A 973 -10.41 -1.58 23.79
C LEU A 973 -9.40 -0.66 23.10
N ALA A 974 -8.12 -1.05 23.00
CA ALA A 974 -7.10 -0.27 22.29
C ALA A 974 -7.43 -0.13 20.79
N LEU A 975 -7.90 -1.20 20.13
CA LEU A 975 -8.35 -1.14 18.74
C LEU A 975 -9.57 -0.22 18.56
N HIS A 976 -10.53 -0.28 19.49
CA HIS A 976 -11.73 0.55 19.47
C HIS A 976 -11.45 2.03 19.77
N LEU A 977 -10.49 2.34 20.66
CA LEU A 977 -9.99 3.71 20.86
C LEU A 977 -9.33 4.27 19.58
N SER A 978 -8.48 3.49 18.90
CA SER A 978 -7.92 3.88 17.58
C SER A 978 -8.98 4.06 16.49
N SER A 979 -10.18 3.51 16.69
CA SER A 979 -11.31 3.65 15.78
C SER A 979 -12.11 4.91 16.09
N MET A 980 -12.20 5.29 17.37
CA MET A 980 -12.73 6.59 17.80
C MET A 980 -11.89 7.76 17.25
N GLU A 981 -10.56 7.65 17.23
CA GLU A 981 -9.68 8.69 16.63
C GLU A 981 -9.99 8.91 15.13
N LYS A 982 -10.27 7.83 14.39
CA LYS A 982 -10.65 7.89 12.97
C LYS A 982 -12.05 8.47 12.78
N LEU A 983 -12.96 8.24 13.71
CA LEU A 983 -14.27 8.91 13.75
C LEU A 983 -14.12 10.40 14.07
N ASP A 984 -13.27 10.77 15.02
CA ASP A 984 -12.98 12.17 15.36
C ASP A 984 -12.40 12.94 14.16
N GLN A 985 -11.48 12.34 13.41
CA GLN A 985 -10.96 12.91 12.15
C GLN A 985 -12.07 13.08 11.10
N LYS A 986 -12.95 12.08 10.91
CA LYS A 986 -14.10 12.20 10.01
C LYS A 986 -15.06 13.30 10.45
N ALA A 987 -15.37 13.41 11.75
CA ALA A 987 -16.24 14.44 12.30
C ALA A 987 -15.68 15.85 12.03
N GLN A 988 -14.36 16.04 12.17
CA GLN A 988 -13.67 17.29 11.81
C GLN A 988 -13.84 17.63 10.31
N THR A 989 -13.67 16.66 9.41
CA THR A 989 -13.89 16.88 7.96
C THR A 989 -15.36 17.14 7.58
N LEU A 990 -16.30 16.77 8.44
CA LEU A 990 -17.75 17.00 8.27
C LEU A 990 -18.27 18.23 9.03
N SER A 991 -17.38 18.99 9.69
CA SER A 991 -17.75 20.17 10.49
C SER A 991 -17.86 21.42 9.61
N GLY A 992 -19.09 21.90 9.43
CA GLY A 992 -19.42 23.10 8.65
C GLY A 992 -20.78 23.69 9.06
N PRO A 993 -21.20 24.81 8.47
CA PRO A 993 -22.44 25.51 8.85
C PRO A 993 -23.73 24.72 8.56
N GLU A 994 -23.65 23.63 7.80
CA GLU A 994 -24.76 22.73 7.47
C GLU A 994 -24.70 21.39 8.25
N ALA A 995 -23.78 21.25 9.21
CA ALA A 995 -23.59 20.02 9.97
C ALA A 995 -24.75 19.78 10.98
N PRO A 996 -25.25 18.54 11.14
CA PRO A 996 -26.29 18.24 12.13
C PRO A 996 -25.78 18.42 13.56
N GLU A 997 -26.54 19.10 14.42
CA GLU A 997 -26.23 19.28 15.86
C GLU A 997 -26.03 17.93 16.58
N GLN A 998 -26.72 16.89 16.10
CA GLN A 998 -26.64 15.51 16.60
C GLN A 998 -25.22 14.91 16.47
N LEU A 999 -24.39 15.41 15.54
CA LEU A 999 -23.02 14.93 15.33
C LEU A 999 -22.18 15.10 16.60
N GLY A 1000 -22.11 16.33 17.12
CA GLY A 1000 -21.30 16.67 18.30
C GLY A 1000 -21.86 16.04 19.59
N VAL A 1001 -23.19 15.97 19.72
CA VAL A 1001 -23.86 15.32 20.86
C VAL A 1001 -23.50 13.83 20.94
N MET A 1002 -23.52 13.13 19.80
CA MET A 1002 -23.15 11.71 19.76
C MET A 1002 -21.65 11.50 19.95
N GLN A 1003 -20.80 12.31 19.31
CA GLN A 1003 -19.34 12.25 19.47
C GLN A 1003 -18.93 12.37 20.95
N GLU A 1004 -19.51 13.34 21.66
CA GLU A 1004 -19.25 13.59 23.08
C GLU A 1004 -19.85 12.51 24.00
N ARG A 1005 -21.01 11.94 23.64
CA ARG A 1005 -21.62 10.80 24.34
C ARG A 1005 -20.75 9.54 24.25
N LEU A 1006 -20.33 9.18 23.05
CA LEU A 1006 -19.51 8.02 22.75
C LEU A 1006 -18.12 8.11 23.41
N ARG A 1007 -17.47 9.30 23.36
CA ARG A 1007 -16.23 9.56 24.11
C ARG A 1007 -16.40 9.34 25.62
N LYS A 1008 -17.50 9.79 26.22
CA LYS A 1008 -17.79 9.55 27.65
C LYS A 1008 -18.04 8.08 27.97
N GLN A 1009 -18.78 7.36 27.12
CA GLN A 1009 -19.00 5.93 27.28
C GLN A 1009 -17.70 5.13 27.18
N LEU A 1010 -16.82 5.44 26.22
CA LEU A 1010 -15.49 4.85 26.08
C LEU A 1010 -14.56 5.17 27.25
N TRP A 1011 -14.52 6.42 27.73
CA TRP A 1011 -13.70 6.78 28.89
C TRP A 1011 -14.16 6.06 30.17
N VAL A 1012 -15.47 5.98 30.42
CA VAL A 1012 -16.02 5.19 31.54
C VAL A 1012 -15.68 3.70 31.40
N LEU A 1013 -15.71 3.14 30.18
CA LEU A 1013 -15.28 1.76 29.94
C LEU A 1013 -13.77 1.57 30.22
N GLN A 1014 -12.94 2.53 29.83
CA GLN A 1014 -11.50 2.53 30.08
C GLN A 1014 -11.17 2.56 31.58
N GLU A 1015 -11.81 3.44 32.36
CA GLU A 1015 -11.65 3.49 33.82
C GLU A 1015 -12.13 2.19 34.49
N LEU A 1016 -13.25 1.60 34.04
CA LEU A 1016 -13.72 0.30 34.52
C LEU A 1016 -12.70 -0.80 34.23
N VAL A 1017 -12.19 -0.88 32.99
CA VAL A 1017 -11.15 -1.85 32.61
C VAL A 1017 -9.88 -1.66 33.44
N VAL A 1018 -9.34 -0.44 33.55
CA VAL A 1018 -8.14 -0.14 34.35
C VAL A 1018 -8.34 -0.45 35.83
N SER A 1019 -9.54 -0.24 36.38
CA SER A 1019 -9.83 -0.61 37.76
C SER A 1019 -9.87 -2.13 37.95
N ARG A 1020 -10.65 -2.86 37.12
CA ARG A 1020 -10.77 -4.32 37.18
C ARG A 1020 -9.44 -5.05 36.99
N GLY A 1021 -8.55 -4.53 36.14
CA GLY A 1021 -7.20 -5.07 35.95
C GLY A 1021 -6.35 -5.03 37.23
N ARG A 1022 -6.47 -3.95 38.03
CA ARG A 1022 -5.76 -3.83 39.32
C ARG A 1022 -6.32 -4.79 40.36
N GLU A 1023 -7.64 -4.86 40.50
CA GLU A 1023 -8.27 -5.79 41.47
C GLU A 1023 -7.89 -7.26 41.17
N LEU A 1024 -7.85 -7.65 39.88
CA LEU A 1024 -7.39 -8.97 39.45
C LEU A 1024 -5.91 -9.22 39.79
N GLU A 1025 -5.02 -8.27 39.52
CA GLU A 1025 -3.59 -8.40 39.86
C GLU A 1025 -3.35 -8.43 41.38
N TRP A 1026 -4.19 -7.75 42.17
CA TRP A 1026 -4.10 -7.77 43.64
C TRP A 1026 -4.64 -9.08 44.23
N THR A 1027 -5.72 -9.62 43.66
CA THR A 1027 -6.27 -10.95 44.02
C THR A 1027 -5.24 -12.04 43.76
N LEU A 1028 -4.48 -11.95 42.66
CA LEU A 1028 -3.38 -12.86 42.36
C LEU A 1028 -2.30 -12.81 43.47
N LYS A 1029 -1.83 -11.62 43.83
CA LYS A 1029 -0.82 -11.41 44.89
C LYS A 1029 -1.29 -11.86 46.27
N LEU A 1030 -2.61 -11.79 46.54
CA LEU A 1030 -3.19 -12.36 47.77
C LEU A 1030 -3.04 -13.89 47.77
N HIS A 1031 -3.39 -14.57 46.67
CA HIS A 1031 -3.21 -16.02 46.57
C HIS A 1031 -1.73 -16.44 46.68
N GLU A 1032 -0.81 -15.70 46.03
CA GLU A 1032 0.64 -15.91 46.18
C GLU A 1032 1.10 -15.78 47.64
N PHE A 1033 0.66 -14.74 48.36
CA PHE A 1033 0.97 -14.55 49.78
C PHE A 1033 0.41 -15.68 50.65
N MET A 1034 -0.86 -16.05 50.47
CA MET A 1034 -1.50 -17.10 51.27
C MET A 1034 -0.83 -18.47 51.11
N ARG A 1035 -0.37 -18.80 49.88
CA ARG A 1035 0.46 -19.98 49.61
C ARG A 1035 1.80 -19.92 50.36
N GLU A 1036 2.60 -18.88 50.14
CA GLU A 1036 3.92 -18.76 50.78
C GLU A 1036 3.82 -18.71 52.31
N ALA A 1037 2.78 -18.10 52.86
CA ALA A 1037 2.52 -18.05 54.28
C ALA A 1037 2.31 -19.46 54.89
N GLU A 1038 1.49 -20.32 54.27
CA GLU A 1038 1.26 -21.68 54.78
C GLU A 1038 2.48 -22.60 54.53
N ASP A 1039 3.16 -22.46 53.39
CA ASP A 1039 4.43 -23.16 53.09
C ASP A 1039 5.59 -22.71 53.99
N LEU A 1040 5.50 -21.52 54.59
CA LEU A 1040 6.44 -21.03 55.60
C LEU A 1040 6.05 -21.48 57.02
N LYS A 1041 4.77 -21.40 57.36
CA LYS A 1041 4.19 -21.86 58.65
C LYS A 1041 4.42 -23.35 58.90
N SER A 1042 4.17 -24.18 57.89
CA SER A 1042 4.45 -25.62 57.93
C SER A 1042 5.95 -25.93 58.07
N TRP A 1043 6.81 -25.18 57.39
CA TRP A 1043 8.27 -25.26 57.52
C TRP A 1043 8.75 -24.86 58.92
N LEU A 1044 8.26 -23.73 59.45
CA LEU A 1044 8.56 -23.26 60.81
C LEU A 1044 8.18 -24.30 61.87
N ALA A 1045 6.97 -24.86 61.77
CA ALA A 1045 6.49 -25.91 62.68
C ALA A 1045 7.39 -27.15 62.66
N SER A 1046 7.85 -27.58 61.47
CA SER A 1046 8.78 -28.69 61.31
C SER A 1046 10.13 -28.41 61.99
N GLN A 1047 10.74 -27.25 61.72
CA GLN A 1047 12.03 -26.87 62.30
C GLN A 1047 11.96 -26.68 63.83
N LYS A 1048 10.82 -26.20 64.35
CA LYS A 1048 10.55 -26.07 65.79
C LYS A 1048 10.46 -27.43 66.50
N GLN A 1049 10.15 -28.51 65.79
CA GLN A 1049 10.26 -29.89 66.30
C GLN A 1049 11.69 -30.43 66.24
N VAL A 1050 12.48 -30.06 65.23
CA VAL A 1050 13.92 -30.42 65.16
C VAL A 1050 14.67 -29.79 66.34
N ALA A 1051 14.53 -28.48 66.53
CA ALA A 1051 15.21 -27.73 67.61
C ALA A 1051 14.91 -28.25 69.02
N ARG A 1052 13.72 -28.82 69.25
CA ARG A 1052 13.29 -29.33 70.57
C ARG A 1052 13.77 -30.76 70.89
N ARG A 1053 14.22 -31.54 69.90
CA ARG A 1053 14.57 -32.97 70.10
C ARG A 1053 16.03 -33.21 70.46
N GLU A 1054 16.88 -32.19 70.36
CA GLU A 1054 18.34 -32.33 70.38
C GLU A 1054 18.93 -31.66 71.62
N GLU A 1055 18.66 -32.24 72.81
CA GLU A 1055 19.06 -31.65 74.09
C GLU A 1055 20.49 -32.00 74.54
N SER A 1056 21.04 -33.16 74.14
CA SER A 1056 22.35 -33.63 74.61
C SER A 1056 23.49 -32.65 74.27
N LEU A 1057 24.41 -32.42 75.20
CA LEU A 1057 25.52 -31.46 75.07
C LEU A 1057 26.89 -32.16 74.88
N GLY A 1058 26.88 -33.41 74.43
CA GLY A 1058 28.07 -34.26 74.30
C GLY A 1058 28.59 -34.79 75.65
N GLU A 1059 29.52 -35.74 75.56
CA GLU A 1059 30.14 -36.41 76.72
C GLU A 1059 31.68 -36.27 76.70
N ASN A 1060 32.25 -35.98 75.54
CA ASN A 1060 33.66 -35.73 75.30
C ASN A 1060 33.82 -34.72 74.14
N TYR A 1061 35.01 -34.18 73.96
CA TYR A 1061 35.27 -33.12 72.97
C TYR A 1061 34.86 -33.50 71.54
N GLU A 1062 35.15 -34.72 71.10
CA GLU A 1062 34.78 -35.23 69.76
C GLU A 1062 33.26 -35.27 69.53
N HIS A 1063 32.49 -35.74 70.52
CA HIS A 1063 31.03 -35.78 70.47
C HIS A 1063 30.44 -34.35 70.42
N VAL A 1064 30.99 -33.39 71.17
CA VAL A 1064 30.56 -31.99 71.09
C VAL A 1064 30.84 -31.41 69.70
N LEU A 1065 32.06 -31.60 69.15
CA LEU A 1065 32.41 -31.13 67.81
C LEU A 1065 31.48 -31.72 66.73
N HIS A 1066 31.13 -33.01 66.84
CA HIS A 1066 30.16 -33.63 65.93
C HIS A 1066 28.79 -32.93 66.00
N LEU A 1067 28.27 -32.67 67.21
CA LEU A 1067 27.02 -31.94 67.41
C LEU A 1067 27.09 -30.51 66.83
N CYS A 1068 28.22 -29.82 66.95
CA CYS A 1068 28.43 -28.51 66.30
C CYS A 1068 28.38 -28.60 64.77
N THR A 1069 29.00 -29.60 64.14
CA THR A 1069 28.92 -29.78 62.67
C THR A 1069 27.51 -30.11 62.18
N LYS A 1070 26.70 -30.77 63.01
CA LYS A 1070 25.28 -31.02 62.75
C LYS A 1070 24.46 -29.73 62.89
N PHE A 1071 24.69 -28.97 63.96
CA PHE A 1071 24.01 -27.70 64.25
C PHE A 1071 24.31 -26.61 63.19
N ALA A 1072 25.52 -26.56 62.63
CA ALA A 1072 25.85 -25.65 61.53
C ALA A 1072 24.95 -25.83 60.29
N LYS A 1073 24.52 -27.07 59.99
CA LYS A 1073 23.56 -27.34 58.90
C LYS A 1073 22.15 -26.82 59.22
N PHE A 1074 21.76 -26.85 60.48
CA PHE A 1074 20.50 -26.27 60.96
C PHE A 1074 20.56 -24.74 60.94
N GLN A 1075 21.67 -24.10 61.33
CA GLN A 1075 21.86 -22.65 61.22
C GLN A 1075 21.67 -22.15 59.78
N HIS A 1076 22.27 -22.82 58.79
CA HIS A 1076 22.07 -22.43 57.39
C HIS A 1076 20.61 -22.57 56.91
N GLN A 1077 19.87 -23.56 57.43
CA GLN A 1077 18.43 -23.65 57.18
C GLN A 1077 17.66 -22.48 57.82
N MET A 1078 18.08 -21.97 58.98
CA MET A 1078 17.48 -20.78 59.60
C MET A 1078 17.71 -19.52 58.76
N GLU A 1079 18.92 -19.34 58.19
CA GLU A 1079 19.23 -18.22 57.30
C GLU A 1079 18.30 -18.18 56.07
N MET A 1080 18.08 -19.33 55.43
CA MET A 1080 17.15 -19.46 54.30
C MET A 1080 15.69 -19.27 54.73
N GLY A 1081 15.34 -19.68 55.96
CA GLY A 1081 14.05 -19.38 56.58
C GLY A 1081 13.80 -17.89 56.73
N GLY A 1082 14.78 -17.14 57.26
CA GLY A 1082 14.70 -15.69 57.41
C GLY A 1082 14.50 -14.95 56.09
N GLN A 1083 15.09 -15.45 54.99
CA GLN A 1083 14.84 -14.91 53.65
C GLN A 1083 13.39 -15.14 53.20
N ARG A 1084 12.79 -16.30 53.48
CA ARG A 1084 11.37 -16.57 53.19
C ARG A 1084 10.43 -15.72 54.05
N VAL A 1085 10.74 -15.54 55.33
CA VAL A 1085 10.01 -14.61 56.23
C VAL A 1085 10.04 -13.19 55.67
N ALA A 1086 11.21 -12.69 55.28
CA ALA A 1086 11.36 -11.37 54.69
C ALA A 1086 10.61 -11.21 53.35
N ALA A 1087 10.56 -12.26 52.52
CA ALA A 1087 9.77 -12.27 51.29
C ALA A 1087 8.25 -12.16 51.57
N CYS A 1088 7.74 -12.94 52.53
CA CYS A 1088 6.35 -12.85 52.98
C CYS A 1088 6.03 -11.44 53.52
N GLN A 1089 6.94 -10.84 54.28
CA GLN A 1089 6.78 -9.46 54.79
C GLN A 1089 6.68 -8.43 53.66
N GLN A 1090 7.44 -8.56 52.57
CA GLN A 1090 7.31 -7.65 51.42
C GLN A 1090 5.99 -7.86 50.67
N LEU A 1091 5.54 -9.11 50.50
CA LEU A 1091 4.23 -9.41 49.90
C LEU A 1091 3.09 -8.81 50.74
N ALA A 1092 3.04 -9.11 52.04
CA ALA A 1092 2.06 -8.57 52.99
C ALA A 1092 2.06 -7.05 52.98
N LYS A 1093 3.24 -6.41 53.03
CA LYS A 1093 3.36 -4.95 52.96
C LYS A 1093 2.79 -4.39 51.65
N SER A 1094 3.11 -5.01 50.51
CA SER A 1094 2.63 -4.54 49.20
C SER A 1094 1.10 -4.62 49.10
N LEU A 1095 0.49 -5.68 49.65
CA LEU A 1095 -0.96 -5.86 49.74
C LEU A 1095 -1.61 -4.78 50.62
N LEU A 1096 -1.03 -4.48 51.78
CA LEU A 1096 -1.54 -3.48 52.72
C LEU A 1096 -1.43 -2.04 52.18
N GLU A 1097 -0.34 -1.69 51.50
CA GLU A 1097 -0.15 -0.36 50.89
C GLU A 1097 -1.16 -0.08 49.77
N HIS A 1098 -1.63 -1.11 49.04
CA HIS A 1098 -2.56 -0.95 47.92
C HIS A 1098 -4.04 -1.13 48.30
N GLY A 1099 -4.35 -2.01 49.26
CA GLY A 1099 -5.73 -2.28 49.72
C GLY A 1099 -6.44 -1.08 50.36
N HIS A 1100 -5.69 -0.08 50.85
CA HIS A 1100 -6.26 1.16 51.40
C HIS A 1100 -7.14 1.95 50.40
N ASN A 1101 -6.94 1.78 49.09
CA ASN A 1101 -7.75 2.45 48.06
C ASN A 1101 -9.06 1.72 47.71
N THR A 1102 -9.20 0.44 48.09
CA THR A 1102 -10.32 -0.42 47.69
C THR A 1102 -11.29 -0.64 48.86
N ALA A 1103 -10.76 -0.82 50.07
CA ALA A 1103 -11.56 -0.93 51.31
C ALA A 1103 -12.55 0.24 51.50
N HIS A 1104 -12.15 1.48 51.14
CA HIS A 1104 -13.02 2.66 51.20
C HIS A 1104 -14.26 2.58 50.27
N LYS A 1105 -14.24 1.77 49.20
CA LYS A 1105 -15.40 1.55 48.33
C LYS A 1105 -16.34 0.49 48.90
N VAL A 1106 -15.78 -0.61 49.42
CA VAL A 1106 -16.54 -1.70 50.06
C VAL A 1106 -17.30 -1.16 51.27
N HIS A 1107 -16.61 -0.48 52.18
CA HIS A 1107 -17.20 0.00 53.43
C HIS A 1107 -18.31 1.04 53.20
N ARG A 1108 -18.20 1.88 52.16
CA ARG A 1108 -19.24 2.84 51.76
C ARG A 1108 -20.50 2.14 51.26
N LYS A 1109 -20.33 1.13 50.39
CA LYS A 1109 -21.43 0.33 49.84
C LYS A 1109 -22.12 -0.52 50.92
N GLN A 1110 -21.37 -0.92 51.94
CA GLN A 1110 -21.88 -1.64 53.12
C GLN A 1110 -22.67 -0.72 54.07
N GLN A 1111 -22.33 0.58 54.14
CA GLN A 1111 -23.13 1.61 54.84
C GLN A 1111 -24.36 2.07 54.04
N GLU A 1112 -24.36 1.92 52.72
CA GLU A 1112 -25.53 2.16 51.85
C GLU A 1112 -26.53 0.98 51.84
N LEU A 1113 -26.24 -0.09 52.61
CA LEU A 1113 -27.06 -1.31 52.76
C LEU A 1113 -27.44 -1.60 54.23
N GLN A 1114 -27.35 -0.59 55.11
CA GLN A 1114 -27.84 -0.60 56.50
C GLN A 1114 -28.89 0.49 56.74
#